data_AF-A0A0F2NXG8-F1
#
_entry.id   AF-A0A0F2NXG8-F1
#
_cell.length_a   1.000
_cell.length_b   1.000
_cell.length_c   1.000
_cell.angle_alpha   90.00
_cell.angle_beta   90.00
_cell.angle_gamma   90.00
#
_symmetry.space_group_name_H-M   'P 1'
#
loop_
_entity.id
_entity.type
_entity.pdbx_description
1 polymer ?
#
loop_
_entity_poly.entity_id
_entity_poly.type
_entity_poly.pdbx_seq_one_letter_code
_entity_poly.pdbx_strand_id
1 'polypeptide(L)'
;MKQIQLFITLVIGQLLFSAPIKAADIPDSTTVSKQHYYAAKEQFKDMLSGKEELSYEKAITIVENAYYENQVNLVDFNLLIDFHVQNINRIIEINYDESAMKIERILHKTEEQQKEEYRNALINWAIYSYITDTTLFLVNNQLFYHLPYEYSYEDPLGTVNWQTTQVFNLLDNKTGNCYALASLFKIFSERLNSEAFICTAPGHIYIRHADHKGIYYNVELGSKAFPGTGSLETLTYTTDEATKNGISLRELDLKQSVALNLVYLAKGYAYKFGVKDDNFIMECAELALQYDELNLNAMLLKAEVLEERLIKKDKTVKALQSDKTFQEYEKLITHLFDLGYREMPTEMKDLVISRLRKEDSPYPMTNHTPKPFEDLGVKEERYATLSNGLFDEQMLTKLVEQYHRTMFGTKQKKITELVELDTTYNNYPMDLVVFAWQIDPKFKMYPGISPYAAFGNNPLFFIDPSGEVLVVAGDAKARETARVALQKLTNNKVIIDAEGVVSVISGNENPSKNLVNGTALIQALVDNKKTATINLTTGKNTTEPLKNGDAIINFNPNLTEGGLDEEGNSYRPAEIGLAHEGFHALINMTGIGKNDDDNLIFIDPDNNYQESATMDVEEYNARVLENAIRQEQGLSLRLLPKIIDASGSEGIEIEPNNSNGTITIPEQKSIKFDKGDVTPKN
;
A
#
# COMPACT_ATOMS: atom_id res chain seq x y z
N MET A 1 4.93 -20.75 12.45
CA MET A 1 5.69 -20.00 13.48
C MET A 1 6.93 -20.79 13.90
N LYS A 2 8.11 -20.39 13.43
CA LYS A 2 9.36 -20.68 14.13
C LYS A 2 9.54 -19.57 15.17
N GLN A 3 9.65 -19.99 16.44
CA GLN A 3 9.75 -19.13 17.61
C GLN A 3 10.95 -18.19 17.53
N ILE A 4 10.72 -16.91 17.80
CA ILE A 4 11.75 -16.02 18.36
C ILE A 4 11.24 -15.62 19.74
N GLN A 5 11.93 -16.10 20.77
CA GLN A 5 11.65 -15.84 22.18
C GLN A 5 12.10 -14.42 22.53
N LEU A 6 11.19 -13.60 23.09
CA LEU A 6 11.56 -12.49 23.95
C LEU A 6 10.97 -12.76 25.35
N PHE A 7 11.83 -12.95 26.34
CA PHE A 7 11.49 -13.24 27.72
C PHE A 7 11.13 -11.94 28.47
N ILE A 8 9.88 -11.80 28.93
CA ILE A 8 9.55 -11.04 30.14
C ILE A 8 8.50 -11.82 30.92
N THR A 9 8.93 -12.42 32.04
CA THR A 9 8.08 -13.19 32.95
C THR A 9 7.47 -12.25 33.99
N LEU A 10 6.15 -12.06 34.00
CA LEU A 10 5.42 -11.52 35.16
C LEU A 10 4.27 -12.46 35.52
N VAL A 11 4.44 -13.18 36.64
CA VAL A 11 3.44 -14.08 37.22
C VAL A 11 2.60 -13.30 38.22
N ILE A 12 1.30 -13.16 37.97
CA ILE A 12 0.30 -12.86 39.01
C ILE A 12 -0.86 -13.84 38.84
N GLY A 13 -1.07 -14.65 39.88
CA GLY A 13 -1.92 -15.84 39.87
C GLY A 13 -3.42 -15.57 39.85
N GLN A 14 -4.15 -16.44 39.15
CA GLN A 14 -5.59 -16.60 39.28
C GLN A 14 -5.90 -17.66 40.35
N LEU A 15 -6.68 -17.25 41.36
CA LEU A 15 -7.37 -18.14 42.29
C LEU A 15 -8.57 -18.76 41.57
N LEU A 16 -8.46 -20.04 41.20
CA LEU A 16 -9.56 -20.86 40.70
C LEU A 16 -10.37 -21.41 41.90
N PHE A 17 -11.65 -21.03 42.00
CA PHE A 17 -12.63 -21.84 42.71
C PHE A 17 -13.00 -23.04 41.83
N SER A 18 -12.51 -24.22 42.20
CA SER A 18 -12.78 -25.48 41.52
C SER A 18 -14.14 -26.06 41.94
N ALA A 19 -15.11 -26.03 41.04
CA ALA A 19 -16.22 -26.99 41.01
C ALA A 19 -15.92 -28.06 39.94
N PRO A 20 -16.22 -29.35 40.19
CA PRO A 20 -15.90 -30.42 39.24
C PRO A 20 -16.83 -30.36 38.03
N ILE A 21 -16.34 -29.86 36.90
CA ILE A 21 -17.00 -29.98 35.60
C ILE A 21 -16.79 -31.42 35.10
N LYS A 22 -17.88 -32.11 34.78
CA LYS A 22 -17.85 -33.44 34.16
C LYS A 22 -17.22 -33.35 32.77
N ALA A 23 -16.37 -34.31 32.42
CA ALA A 23 -15.64 -34.39 31.15
C ALA A 23 -16.51 -34.59 29.88
N ALA A 24 -17.82 -34.29 29.94
CA ALA A 24 -18.78 -34.42 28.83
C ALA A 24 -19.21 -33.08 28.22
N ASP A 25 -18.78 -31.94 28.79
CA ASP A 25 -19.18 -30.59 28.35
C ASP A 25 -18.00 -29.74 27.83
N ILE A 26 -16.92 -30.36 27.34
CA ILE A 26 -15.87 -29.62 26.61
C ILE A 26 -16.40 -29.40 25.19
N PRO A 27 -16.76 -28.15 24.79
CA PRO A 27 -17.24 -27.91 23.45
C PRO A 27 -16.16 -28.32 22.44
N ASP A 28 -16.58 -28.99 21.37
CA ASP A 28 -15.69 -29.34 20.25
C ASP A 28 -14.93 -28.10 19.78
N SER A 29 -13.66 -28.25 19.39
CA SER A 29 -12.79 -27.12 18.99
C SER A 29 -13.41 -26.30 17.86
N THR A 30 -14.16 -26.95 16.96
CA THR A 30 -14.93 -26.29 15.90
C THR A 30 -16.01 -25.37 16.47
N THR A 31 -16.70 -25.79 17.53
CA THR A 31 -17.76 -25.01 18.19
C THR A 31 -17.18 -23.77 18.87
N VAL A 32 -16.04 -23.92 19.55
CA VAL A 32 -15.31 -22.78 20.16
C VAL A 32 -14.83 -21.81 19.07
N SER A 33 -14.24 -22.33 17.99
CA SER A 33 -13.72 -21.50 16.89
C SER A 33 -14.83 -20.65 16.24
N LYS A 34 -16.03 -21.23 16.02
CA LYS A 34 -17.20 -20.49 15.52
C LYS A 34 -17.68 -19.40 16.48
N GLN A 35 -17.59 -19.60 17.79
CA GLN A 35 -18.04 -18.60 18.79
C GLN A 35 -17.25 -17.28 18.68
N HIS A 36 -15.98 -17.31 18.28
CA HIS A 36 -15.20 -16.09 18.03
C HIS A 36 -15.83 -15.21 16.94
N TYR A 37 -16.37 -15.81 15.88
CA TYR A 37 -17.05 -15.10 14.80
C TYR A 37 -18.41 -14.53 15.23
N TYR A 38 -19.19 -15.28 16.01
CA TYR A 38 -20.44 -14.76 16.56
C TYR A 38 -20.20 -13.57 17.52
N ALA A 39 -19.17 -13.66 18.36
CA ALA A 39 -18.77 -12.56 19.24
C ALA A 39 -18.28 -11.34 18.45
N ALA A 40 -17.52 -11.55 17.36
CA ALA A 40 -17.11 -10.50 16.44
C ALA A 40 -18.32 -9.79 15.81
N LYS A 41 -19.31 -10.53 15.32
CA LYS A 41 -20.54 -9.96 14.74
C LYS A 41 -21.32 -9.10 15.73
N GLU A 42 -21.42 -9.49 17.01
CA GLU A 42 -22.08 -8.67 18.02
C GLU A 42 -21.29 -7.36 18.30
N GLN A 43 -19.95 -7.38 18.28
CA GLN A 43 -19.16 -6.15 18.37
C GLN A 43 -19.42 -5.21 17.17
N PHE A 44 -19.53 -5.75 15.95
CA PHE A 44 -19.94 -4.96 14.79
C PHE A 44 -21.31 -4.31 14.96
N LYS A 45 -22.28 -5.05 15.51
CA LYS A 45 -23.62 -4.52 15.78
C LYS A 45 -23.57 -3.38 16.79
N ASP A 46 -22.74 -3.47 17.82
CA ASP A 46 -22.58 -2.40 18.81
C ASP A 46 -21.92 -1.15 18.18
N MET A 47 -20.88 -1.30 17.35
CA MET A 47 -20.29 -0.20 16.58
C MET A 47 -21.28 0.44 15.61
N LEU A 48 -21.95 -0.34 14.76
CA LEU A 48 -22.85 0.16 13.72
C LEU A 48 -24.13 0.79 14.28
N SER A 49 -24.62 0.30 15.42
CA SER A 49 -25.76 0.90 16.13
C SER A 49 -25.43 2.15 16.94
N GLY A 50 -24.13 2.50 17.05
CA GLY A 50 -23.65 3.66 17.80
C GLY A 50 -23.61 3.48 19.31
N LYS A 51 -23.68 2.24 19.81
CA LYS A 51 -23.39 1.93 21.22
C LYS A 51 -21.89 2.00 21.52
N GLU A 52 -21.08 1.78 20.49
CA GLU A 52 -19.65 1.94 20.50
C GLU A 52 -19.23 2.90 19.37
N GLU A 53 -18.09 3.57 19.54
CA GLU A 53 -17.53 4.46 18.52
C GLU A 53 -17.11 3.67 17.28
N LEU A 54 -17.30 4.26 16.10
CA LEU A 54 -16.86 3.64 14.85
C LEU A 54 -15.34 3.75 14.71
N SER A 55 -14.69 2.65 14.32
CA SER A 55 -13.27 2.63 13.97
C SER A 55 -13.04 1.55 12.91
N TYR A 56 -12.41 1.92 11.79
CA TYR A 56 -12.08 0.96 10.74
C TYR A 56 -10.95 0.03 11.20
N GLU A 57 -9.94 0.55 11.89
CA GLU A 57 -8.88 -0.28 12.47
C GLU A 57 -9.42 -1.33 13.45
N LYS A 58 -10.37 -0.94 14.32
CA LYS A 58 -11.01 -1.88 15.23
C LYS A 58 -11.82 -2.92 14.46
N ALA A 59 -12.54 -2.53 13.42
CA ALA A 59 -13.27 -3.46 12.55
C ALA A 59 -12.33 -4.51 11.93
N ILE A 60 -11.19 -4.09 11.37
CA ILE A 60 -10.16 -4.99 10.82
C ILE A 60 -9.64 -5.94 11.90
N THR A 61 -9.29 -5.40 13.07
CA THR A 61 -8.78 -6.19 14.20
C THR A 61 -9.78 -7.25 14.65
N ILE A 62 -11.08 -6.92 14.72
CA ILE A 62 -12.15 -7.86 15.10
C ILE A 62 -12.27 -8.99 14.06
N VAL A 63 -12.28 -8.65 12.77
CA VAL A 63 -12.40 -9.63 11.66
C VAL A 63 -11.25 -10.62 11.69
N GLU A 64 -10.02 -10.10 11.72
CA GLU A 64 -8.83 -10.91 11.62
C GLU A 64 -8.61 -11.74 12.89
N ASN A 65 -8.79 -11.15 14.06
CA ASN A 65 -8.56 -11.88 15.32
C ASN A 65 -9.57 -13.04 15.49
N ALA A 66 -10.81 -12.91 15.00
CA ALA A 66 -11.76 -14.03 14.96
C ALA A 66 -11.23 -15.21 14.12
N TYR A 67 -10.57 -14.92 12.99
CA TYR A 67 -9.91 -15.94 12.17
C TYR A 67 -8.74 -16.61 12.90
N TYR A 68 -7.99 -15.86 13.71
CA TYR A 68 -6.90 -16.36 14.57
C TYR A 68 -7.35 -16.84 15.95
N GLU A 69 -8.63 -17.20 16.13
CA GLU A 69 -9.15 -17.77 17.39
C GLU A 69 -8.96 -16.87 18.62
N ASN A 70 -9.00 -15.56 18.38
CA ASN A 70 -8.72 -14.52 19.36
C ASN A 70 -7.34 -14.63 20.03
N GLN A 71 -6.35 -15.22 19.36
CA GLN A 71 -5.00 -15.44 19.89
C GLN A 71 -4.01 -14.33 19.53
N VAL A 72 -4.42 -13.34 18.72
CA VAL A 72 -3.52 -12.23 18.36
C VAL A 72 -3.33 -11.31 19.57
N ASN A 73 -2.07 -11.03 19.89
CA ASN A 73 -1.74 -10.06 20.92
C ASN A 73 -1.99 -8.64 20.39
N LEU A 74 -3.14 -8.07 20.76
CA LEU A 74 -3.54 -6.74 20.31
C LEU A 74 -2.64 -5.62 20.84
N VAL A 75 -1.90 -5.85 21.94
CA VAL A 75 -0.91 -4.88 22.43
C VAL A 75 0.27 -4.81 21.48
N ASP A 76 0.80 -5.96 21.06
CA ASP A 76 1.93 -6.02 20.12
C ASP A 76 1.53 -5.46 18.76
N PHE A 77 0.31 -5.76 18.29
CA PHE A 77 -0.23 -5.18 17.06
C PHE A 77 -0.30 -3.64 17.13
N ASN A 78 -0.83 -3.08 18.23
CA ASN A 78 -0.89 -1.62 18.40
C ASN A 78 0.50 -1.00 18.42
N LEU A 79 1.46 -1.60 19.14
CA LEU A 79 2.85 -1.11 19.16
C LEU A 79 3.48 -1.15 17.77
N LEU A 80 3.17 -2.16 16.96
CA LEU A 80 3.65 -2.26 15.59
C LEU A 80 3.04 -1.18 14.68
N ILE A 81 1.73 -0.94 14.78
CA ILE A 81 1.07 0.16 14.06
C ILE A 81 1.63 1.50 14.50
N ASP A 82 1.80 1.74 15.80
CA ASP A 82 2.38 2.99 16.34
C ASP A 82 3.80 3.22 15.82
N PHE A 83 4.61 2.16 15.70
CA PHE A 83 5.94 2.24 15.09
C PHE A 83 5.88 2.69 13.62
N HIS A 84 4.97 2.11 12.83
CA HIS A 84 4.77 2.52 11.44
C HIS A 84 4.24 3.96 11.32
N VAL A 85 3.27 4.34 12.13
CA VAL A 85 2.71 5.71 12.17
C VAL A 85 3.79 6.73 12.53
N GLN A 86 4.67 6.43 13.49
CA GLN A 86 5.80 7.31 13.82
C GLN A 86 6.77 7.49 12.65
N ASN A 87 7.04 6.43 11.88
CA ASN A 87 7.88 6.54 10.69
C ASN A 87 7.22 7.40 9.60
N ILE A 88 5.90 7.24 9.40
CA ILE A 88 5.14 8.07 8.46
C ILE A 88 5.14 9.55 8.92
N ASN A 89 4.96 9.81 10.21
CA ASN A 89 5.07 11.17 10.77
C ASN A 89 6.44 11.80 10.49
N ARG A 90 7.54 11.05 10.59
CA ARG A 90 8.87 11.56 10.21
C ARG A 90 8.93 11.96 8.74
N ILE A 91 8.31 11.19 7.83
CA ILE A 91 8.21 11.55 6.40
C ILE A 91 7.41 12.85 6.25
N ILE A 92 6.28 12.97 6.96
CA ILE A 92 5.45 14.18 6.92
C ILE A 92 6.25 15.40 7.40
N GLU A 93 6.93 15.29 8.55
CA GLU A 93 7.70 16.38 9.16
C GLU A 93 8.84 16.86 8.24
N ILE A 94 9.62 15.93 7.67
CA ILE A 94 10.76 16.25 6.79
C ILE A 94 10.31 16.88 5.46
N ASN A 95 9.08 16.59 5.02
CA ASN A 95 8.54 17.06 3.74
C ASN A 95 7.44 18.13 3.92
N TYR A 96 7.23 18.66 5.12
CA TYR A 96 6.32 19.78 5.31
C TYR A 96 7.00 21.07 4.85
N ASP A 97 6.34 21.81 3.98
CA ASP A 97 6.81 23.09 3.45
C ASP A 97 5.60 24.01 3.27
N GLU A 98 5.47 25.00 4.17
CA GLU A 98 4.38 25.98 4.10
C GLU A 98 4.58 26.99 2.95
N SER A 99 5.81 27.17 2.47
CA SER A 99 6.12 28.10 1.39
C SER A 99 5.73 27.56 0.00
N ALA A 100 5.82 26.24 -0.20
CA ALA A 100 5.30 25.56 -1.38
C ALA A 100 3.77 25.68 -1.53
N MET A 101 3.07 26.08 -0.46
CA MET A 101 1.62 26.27 -0.48
C MET A 101 1.27 27.56 -1.25
N LYS A 102 0.95 27.40 -2.53
CA LYS A 102 0.41 28.49 -3.35
C LYS A 102 -1.04 28.78 -2.96
N ILE A 103 -1.23 29.51 -1.86
CA ILE A 103 -2.55 29.95 -1.40
C ILE A 103 -3.12 30.92 -2.43
N GLU A 104 -4.13 30.47 -3.16
CA GLU A 104 -4.84 31.29 -4.12
C GLU A 104 -6.05 31.94 -3.46
N ARG A 105 -6.27 33.23 -3.76
CA ARG A 105 -7.47 33.92 -3.29
C ARG A 105 -8.67 33.54 -4.16
N ILE A 106 -9.27 32.39 -3.87
CA ILE A 106 -10.43 31.85 -4.59
C ILE A 106 -11.74 32.05 -3.81
N LEU A 107 -12.84 32.30 -4.54
CA LEU A 107 -14.13 32.67 -3.93
C LEU A 107 -14.80 31.56 -3.10
N HIS A 108 -14.41 30.31 -3.31
CA HIS A 108 -15.11 29.13 -2.77
C HIS A 108 -14.29 28.35 -1.74
N LYS A 109 -13.07 28.79 -1.40
CA LYS A 109 -12.24 28.18 -0.34
C LYS A 109 -11.56 29.25 0.50
N THR A 110 -11.52 29.05 1.81
CA THR A 110 -10.74 29.87 2.72
C THR A 110 -9.26 29.49 2.65
N GLU A 111 -8.39 30.33 3.22
CA GLU A 111 -6.99 29.99 3.42
C GLU A 111 -6.83 28.72 4.27
N GLU A 112 -7.52 28.64 5.41
CA GLU A 112 -7.51 27.47 6.30
C GLU A 112 -7.90 26.16 5.58
N GLN A 113 -8.90 26.21 4.69
CA GLN A 113 -9.28 25.06 3.88
C GLN A 113 -8.17 24.61 2.94
N GLN A 114 -7.47 25.56 2.30
CA GLN A 114 -6.33 25.23 1.44
C GLN A 114 -5.15 24.68 2.25
N LYS A 115 -4.94 25.16 3.49
CA LYS A 115 -3.93 24.59 4.39
C LYS A 115 -4.25 23.16 4.80
N GLU A 116 -5.51 22.89 5.08
CA GLU A 116 -5.99 21.55 5.40
C GLU A 116 -5.89 20.59 4.19
N GLU A 117 -6.20 21.05 2.99
CA GLU A 117 -6.04 20.26 1.74
C GLU A 117 -4.56 19.90 1.51
N TYR A 118 -3.63 20.84 1.71
CA TYR A 118 -2.20 20.58 1.64
C TYR A 118 -1.76 19.53 2.65
N ARG A 119 -2.15 19.68 3.92
CA ARG A 119 -1.81 18.71 4.99
C ARG A 119 -2.35 17.31 4.69
N ASN A 120 -3.61 17.21 4.26
CA ASN A 120 -4.20 15.94 3.88
C ASN A 120 -3.44 15.28 2.71
N ALA A 121 -3.09 16.06 1.68
CA ALA A 121 -2.31 15.56 0.55
C ALA A 121 -0.92 15.08 0.97
N LEU A 122 -0.23 15.83 1.84
CA LEU A 122 1.08 15.46 2.37
C LEU A 122 1.02 14.17 3.19
N ILE A 123 0.03 14.05 4.10
CA ILE A 123 -0.14 12.84 4.91
C ILE A 123 -0.43 11.63 4.02
N ASN A 124 -1.37 11.76 3.07
CA ASN A 124 -1.72 10.65 2.18
C ASN A 124 -0.56 10.27 1.23
N TRP A 125 0.23 11.24 0.76
CA TRP A 125 1.46 10.97 0.02
C TRP A 125 2.51 10.25 0.88
N ALA A 126 2.67 10.64 2.15
CA ALA A 126 3.60 9.99 3.06
C ALA A 126 3.18 8.54 3.36
N ILE A 127 1.89 8.29 3.58
CA ILE A 127 1.33 6.93 3.72
C ILE A 127 1.58 6.11 2.44
N TYR A 128 1.25 6.67 1.27
CA TYR A 128 1.47 6.01 -0.02
C TYR A 128 2.95 5.64 -0.21
N SER A 129 3.85 6.60 0.01
CA SER A 129 5.30 6.41 -0.16
C SER A 129 5.83 5.39 0.82
N TYR A 130 5.37 5.41 2.07
CA TYR A 130 5.75 4.42 3.07
C TYR A 130 5.29 3.01 2.70
N ILE A 131 4.09 2.85 2.14
CA ILE A 131 3.59 1.54 1.71
C ILE A 131 4.30 1.06 0.45
N THR A 132 4.64 1.96 -0.48
CA THR A 132 5.01 1.60 -1.86
C THR A 132 6.48 1.78 -2.19
N ASP A 133 7.28 2.43 -1.34
CA ASP A 133 8.71 2.67 -1.58
C ASP A 133 9.60 2.26 -0.38
N THR A 134 10.91 2.20 -0.63
CA THR A 134 11.93 2.01 0.40
C THR A 134 12.15 3.33 1.12
N THR A 135 12.08 3.34 2.44
CA THR A 135 12.27 4.56 3.25
C THR A 135 13.39 4.37 4.27
N LEU A 136 14.24 5.38 4.45
CA LEU A 136 15.38 5.37 5.37
C LEU A 136 15.15 6.39 6.50
N PHE A 137 15.39 5.98 7.73
CA PHE A 137 15.20 6.78 8.94
C PHE A 137 16.47 6.78 9.78
N LEU A 138 16.79 7.92 10.38
CA LEU A 138 17.81 8.03 11.41
C LEU A 138 17.12 8.23 12.78
N VAL A 139 17.23 7.24 13.67
CA VAL A 139 16.62 7.28 15.01
C VAL A 139 17.72 7.01 16.04
N ASN A 140 17.96 7.95 16.97
CA ASN A 140 19.01 7.85 17.99
C ASN A 140 20.38 7.51 17.39
N ASN A 141 20.78 8.18 16.31
CA ASN A 141 22.01 7.95 15.54
C ASN A 141 22.16 6.54 14.91
N GLN A 142 21.07 5.77 14.86
CA GLN A 142 21.02 4.48 14.17
C GLN A 142 20.11 4.57 12.93
N LEU A 143 20.63 4.07 11.80
CA LEU A 143 19.88 3.97 10.55
C LEU A 143 18.96 2.76 10.57
N PHE A 144 17.72 2.99 10.17
CA PHE A 144 16.70 1.98 9.96
C PHE A 144 16.13 2.16 8.56
N TYR A 145 15.86 1.06 7.86
CA TYR A 145 15.17 1.11 6.58
C TYR A 145 13.86 0.33 6.67
N HIS A 146 12.88 0.76 5.89
CA HIS A 146 11.61 0.07 5.68
C HIS A 146 11.47 -0.24 4.20
N LEU A 147 11.26 -1.51 3.89
CA LEU A 147 10.97 -1.98 2.54
C LEU A 147 9.47 -1.86 2.23
N PRO A 148 9.10 -1.61 0.97
CA PRO A 148 7.72 -1.51 0.56
C PRO A 148 6.95 -2.82 0.80
N TYR A 149 5.64 -2.68 0.95
CA TYR A 149 4.72 -3.82 0.89
C TYR A 149 4.45 -4.19 -0.57
N GLU A 150 4.28 -5.48 -0.82
CA GLU A 150 4.12 -6.05 -2.15
C GLU A 150 2.75 -6.71 -2.34
N TYR A 151 2.23 -6.64 -3.57
CA TYR A 151 1.03 -7.36 -3.94
C TYR A 151 1.31 -8.87 -4.09
N SER A 152 0.41 -9.70 -3.58
CA SER A 152 0.51 -11.16 -3.70
C SER A 152 0.13 -11.62 -5.10
N TYR A 153 1.10 -11.85 -5.99
CA TYR A 153 0.83 -12.34 -7.35
C TYR A 153 0.54 -13.86 -7.41
N GLU A 154 0.96 -14.62 -6.40
CA GLU A 154 0.69 -16.06 -6.29
C GLU A 154 -0.76 -16.34 -5.87
N ASP A 155 -1.32 -15.49 -5.02
CA ASP A 155 -2.72 -15.56 -4.58
C ASP A 155 -3.38 -14.17 -4.57
N PRO A 156 -3.55 -13.56 -5.75
CA PRO A 156 -3.99 -12.17 -5.88
C PRO A 156 -5.41 -11.95 -5.36
N LEU A 157 -6.25 -12.99 -5.41
CA LEU A 157 -7.63 -12.92 -4.96
C LEU A 157 -7.81 -13.34 -3.49
N GLY A 158 -6.77 -13.88 -2.83
CA GLY A 158 -6.87 -14.43 -1.48
C GLY A 158 -7.79 -15.66 -1.36
N THR A 159 -7.96 -16.39 -2.47
CA THR A 159 -8.88 -17.54 -2.56
C THR A 159 -8.20 -18.87 -2.28
N VAL A 160 -6.86 -18.91 -2.31
CA VAL A 160 -6.07 -20.08 -1.91
C VAL A 160 -5.69 -20.01 -0.43
N ASN A 161 -5.19 -18.86 0.02
CA ASN A 161 -4.87 -18.58 1.41
C ASN A 161 -5.59 -17.31 1.86
N TRP A 162 -6.62 -17.47 2.69
CA TRP A 162 -7.41 -16.35 3.21
C TRP A 162 -6.57 -15.33 4.00
N GLN A 163 -5.43 -15.74 4.58
CA GLN A 163 -4.53 -14.83 5.28
C GLN A 163 -3.95 -13.75 4.35
N THR A 164 -3.86 -14.00 3.04
CA THR A 164 -3.43 -12.99 2.05
C THR A 164 -4.33 -11.75 2.04
N THR A 165 -5.58 -11.88 2.52
CA THR A 165 -6.53 -10.77 2.69
C THR A 165 -6.31 -9.95 3.95
N GLN A 166 -5.35 -10.31 4.83
CA GLN A 166 -5.29 -9.78 6.20
C GLN A 166 -4.11 -8.83 6.40
N VAL A 167 -4.35 -7.75 7.15
CA VAL A 167 -3.35 -6.77 7.58
C VAL A 167 -2.31 -7.42 8.50
N PHE A 168 -2.71 -8.33 9.40
CA PHE A 168 -1.74 -9.07 10.23
C PHE A 168 -0.73 -9.83 9.37
N ASN A 169 -1.20 -10.53 8.34
CA ASN A 169 -0.33 -11.24 7.40
C ASN A 169 0.54 -10.28 6.58
N LEU A 170 -0.03 -9.15 6.14
CA LEU A 170 0.69 -8.13 5.39
C LEU A 170 1.83 -7.52 6.21
N LEU A 171 1.60 -7.20 7.48
CA LEU A 171 2.61 -6.65 8.39
C LEU A 171 3.76 -7.63 8.63
N ASP A 172 3.45 -8.92 8.80
CA ASP A 172 4.42 -9.98 9.08
C ASP A 172 5.23 -10.39 7.84
N ASN A 173 4.56 -10.58 6.69
CA ASN A 173 5.15 -11.16 5.49
C ASN A 173 5.48 -10.13 4.40
N LYS A 174 5.13 -8.85 4.60
CA LYS A 174 5.27 -7.76 3.63
C LYS A 174 4.54 -7.99 2.31
N THR A 175 3.61 -8.95 2.26
CA THR A 175 2.82 -9.24 1.08
C THR A 175 1.35 -9.51 1.41
N GLY A 176 0.44 -9.03 0.55
CA GLY A 176 -1.00 -9.19 0.70
C GLY A 176 -1.74 -8.78 -0.58
N ASN A 177 -3.06 -8.99 -0.59
CA ASN A 177 -3.90 -8.55 -1.71
C ASN A 177 -4.35 -7.09 -1.56
N CYS A 178 -5.21 -6.60 -2.46
CA CYS A 178 -5.63 -5.20 -2.46
C CYS A 178 -6.45 -4.83 -1.22
N TYR A 179 -7.21 -5.77 -0.63
CA TYR A 179 -7.94 -5.51 0.62
C TYR A 179 -6.99 -5.28 1.79
N ALA A 180 -5.95 -6.11 1.94
CA ALA A 180 -4.94 -5.93 2.98
C ALA A 180 -4.20 -4.60 2.83
N LEU A 181 -3.77 -4.27 1.61
CA LEU A 181 -3.05 -3.02 1.31
C LEU A 181 -3.93 -1.78 1.52
N ALA A 182 -5.15 -1.76 0.97
CA ALA A 182 -6.08 -0.65 1.13
C ALA A 182 -6.49 -0.48 2.61
N SER A 183 -6.68 -1.60 3.33
CA SER A 183 -7.01 -1.54 4.75
C SER A 183 -5.86 -0.98 5.59
N LEU A 184 -4.60 -1.36 5.30
CA LEU A 184 -3.44 -0.80 5.98
C LEU A 184 -3.31 0.71 5.72
N PHE A 185 -3.50 1.14 4.47
CA PHE A 185 -3.53 2.57 4.13
C PHE A 185 -4.62 3.29 4.94
N LYS A 186 -5.83 2.73 4.99
CA LYS A 186 -6.95 3.35 5.69
C LYS A 186 -6.73 3.43 7.20
N ILE A 187 -6.10 2.41 7.81
CA ILE A 187 -5.68 2.44 9.22
C ILE A 187 -4.72 3.60 9.48
N PHE A 188 -3.68 3.75 8.64
CA PHE A 188 -2.74 4.86 8.78
C PHE A 188 -3.42 6.22 8.59
N SER A 189 -4.32 6.34 7.62
CA SER A 189 -5.13 7.55 7.40
C SER A 189 -5.98 7.90 8.63
N GLU A 190 -6.62 6.93 9.28
CA GLU A 190 -7.38 7.18 10.52
C GLU A 190 -6.47 7.63 11.67
N ARG A 191 -5.35 6.95 11.89
CA ARG A 191 -4.39 7.28 12.96
C ARG A 191 -3.73 8.65 12.77
N LEU A 192 -3.53 9.06 11.53
CA LEU A 192 -2.93 10.34 11.15
C LEU A 192 -3.96 11.43 10.89
N ASN A 193 -5.26 11.13 11.06
CA ASN A 193 -6.37 12.04 10.83
C ASN A 193 -6.35 12.69 9.42
N SER A 194 -6.07 11.89 8.38
CA SER A 194 -6.16 12.32 6.98
C SER A 194 -7.42 11.85 6.28
N GLU A 195 -7.88 12.62 5.30
CA GLU A 195 -9.01 12.24 4.45
C GLU A 195 -8.57 11.28 3.34
N ALA A 196 -8.85 9.98 3.52
CA ALA A 196 -8.77 8.97 2.49
C ALA A 196 -9.95 8.00 2.60
N PHE A 197 -10.52 7.64 1.45
CA PHE A 197 -11.72 6.81 1.35
C PHE A 197 -11.39 5.41 0.86
N ILE A 198 -12.05 4.42 1.45
CA ILE A 198 -12.17 3.12 0.83
C ILE A 198 -13.19 3.24 -0.30
N CYS A 199 -12.81 2.76 -1.48
CA CYS A 199 -13.70 2.65 -2.62
C CYS A 199 -13.85 1.19 -3.03
N THR A 200 -15.03 0.84 -3.53
CA THR A 200 -15.35 -0.53 -3.99
C THR A 200 -15.81 -0.51 -5.43
N ALA A 201 -15.40 -1.53 -6.18
CA ALA A 201 -15.96 -1.87 -7.49
C ALA A 201 -16.28 -3.38 -7.47
N PRO A 202 -17.02 -3.91 -8.46
CA PRO A 202 -17.23 -5.35 -8.60
C PRO A 202 -15.89 -6.05 -8.53
N GLY A 203 -15.71 -6.75 -7.42
CA GLY A 203 -14.49 -7.47 -7.20
C GLY A 203 -13.20 -6.64 -7.07
N HIS A 204 -13.27 -5.44 -6.53
CA HIS A 204 -12.06 -4.68 -6.23
C HIS A 204 -12.30 -3.69 -5.09
N ILE A 205 -11.22 -3.39 -4.37
CA ILE A 205 -11.17 -2.39 -3.32
C ILE A 205 -9.87 -1.60 -3.48
N TYR A 206 -9.97 -0.28 -3.37
CA TYR A 206 -8.86 0.65 -3.56
C TYR A 206 -9.05 1.90 -2.70
N ILE A 207 -8.06 2.78 -2.72
CA ILE A 207 -8.08 4.06 -1.98
C ILE A 207 -8.38 5.21 -2.92
N ARG A 208 -9.13 6.20 -2.45
CA ARG A 208 -9.28 7.49 -3.12
C ARG A 208 -8.97 8.62 -2.15
N HIS A 209 -8.13 9.56 -2.56
CA HIS A 209 -7.86 10.77 -1.79
C HIS A 209 -7.60 11.97 -2.71
N ALA A 210 -7.66 13.17 -2.15
CA ALA A 210 -7.40 14.40 -2.89
C ALA A 210 -5.91 14.77 -2.92
N ASP A 211 -5.50 15.52 -3.95
CA ASP A 211 -4.27 16.31 -3.93
C ASP A 211 -4.47 17.64 -3.18
N HIS A 212 -3.41 18.46 -3.09
CA HIS A 212 -3.42 19.76 -2.41
C HIS A 212 -4.37 20.80 -3.03
N LYS A 213 -5.00 20.51 -4.18
CA LYS A 213 -6.00 21.37 -4.84
C LYS A 213 -7.43 20.88 -4.60
N GLY A 214 -7.59 19.77 -3.89
CA GLY A 214 -8.89 19.10 -3.70
C GLY A 214 -9.31 18.25 -4.90
N ILE A 215 -8.41 17.90 -5.83
CA ILE A 215 -8.72 16.99 -6.95
C ILE A 215 -8.51 15.55 -6.47
N TYR A 216 -9.54 14.73 -6.60
CA TYR A 216 -9.50 13.33 -6.17
C TYR A 216 -8.87 12.41 -7.20
N TYR A 217 -7.99 11.53 -6.72
CA TYR A 217 -7.34 10.48 -7.51
C TYR A 217 -7.62 9.11 -6.89
N ASN A 218 -7.84 8.13 -7.74
CA ASN A 218 -7.84 6.73 -7.33
C ASN A 218 -6.39 6.29 -7.14
N VAL A 219 -6.13 5.49 -6.11
CA VAL A 219 -4.80 5.04 -5.69
C VAL A 219 -4.81 3.52 -5.63
N GLU A 220 -4.08 2.92 -6.56
CA GLU A 220 -3.85 1.48 -6.61
C GLU A 220 -2.50 1.15 -5.99
N LEU A 221 -2.54 0.49 -4.84
CA LEU A 221 -1.35 0.18 -4.05
C LEU A 221 -0.57 -1.02 -4.61
N GLY A 222 -1.25 -2.00 -5.23
CA GLY A 222 -0.58 -3.16 -5.79
C GLY A 222 0.29 -2.80 -7.00
N SER A 223 -0.21 -1.92 -7.87
CA SER A 223 0.51 -1.46 -9.07
C SER A 223 1.29 -0.16 -8.87
N LYS A 224 1.10 0.51 -7.73
CA LYS A 224 1.71 1.80 -7.42
C LYS A 224 1.32 2.84 -8.47
N ALA A 225 0.04 2.89 -8.82
CA ALA A 225 -0.48 3.72 -9.89
C ALA A 225 -1.72 4.52 -9.48
N PHE A 226 -2.05 5.52 -10.29
CA PHE A 226 -3.22 6.37 -10.12
C PHE A 226 -4.19 6.18 -11.30
N PRO A 227 -4.99 5.10 -11.33
CA PRO A 227 -5.84 4.80 -12.47
C PRO A 227 -6.98 5.80 -12.63
N GLY A 228 -7.29 6.14 -13.88
CA GLY A 228 -8.49 6.90 -14.20
C GLY A 228 -9.74 6.05 -13.99
N THR A 229 -10.88 6.71 -13.71
CA THR A 229 -12.17 6.04 -13.48
C THR A 229 -12.56 5.10 -14.61
N GLY A 230 -12.41 5.49 -15.88
CA GLY A 230 -12.73 4.61 -17.01
C GLY A 230 -11.85 3.35 -17.08
N SER A 231 -10.62 3.41 -16.57
CA SER A 231 -9.76 2.22 -16.45
C SER A 231 -10.27 1.28 -15.36
N LEU A 232 -10.65 1.83 -14.20
CA LEU A 232 -11.33 1.06 -13.16
C LEU A 232 -12.59 0.40 -13.70
N GLU A 233 -13.47 1.16 -14.37
CA GLU A 233 -14.73 0.64 -14.91
C GLU A 233 -14.51 -0.54 -15.87
N THR A 234 -13.63 -0.34 -16.84
CA THR A 234 -13.28 -1.36 -17.84
C THR A 234 -12.77 -2.65 -17.19
N LEU A 235 -11.87 -2.49 -16.23
CA LEU A 235 -11.19 -3.62 -15.60
C LEU A 235 -12.16 -4.35 -14.68
N THR A 236 -12.88 -3.65 -13.80
CA THR A 236 -13.82 -4.28 -12.86
C THR A 236 -15.15 -4.69 -13.48
N TYR A 237 -15.29 -4.60 -14.81
CA TYR A 237 -16.53 -4.89 -15.53
C TYR A 237 -17.73 -4.09 -14.96
N THR A 238 -17.49 -2.81 -14.66
CA THR A 238 -18.50 -1.89 -14.11
C THR A 238 -19.24 -1.19 -15.23
N THR A 239 -20.56 -1.29 -15.20
CA THR A 239 -21.43 -0.52 -16.10
C THR A 239 -21.60 0.92 -15.63
N ASP A 240 -21.90 1.82 -16.56
CA ASP A 240 -22.36 3.17 -16.30
C ASP A 240 -23.51 3.22 -15.28
N GLU A 241 -24.48 2.31 -15.41
CA GLU A 241 -25.62 2.20 -14.51
C GLU A 241 -25.18 1.83 -13.09
N ALA A 242 -24.23 0.91 -12.93
CA ALA A 242 -23.70 0.53 -11.61
C ALA A 242 -23.01 1.70 -10.91
N THR A 243 -22.24 2.50 -11.65
CA THR A 243 -21.63 3.74 -11.14
C THR A 243 -22.71 4.76 -10.77
N LYS A 244 -23.67 5.04 -11.67
CA LYS A 244 -24.76 6.02 -11.44
C LYS A 244 -25.66 5.67 -10.26
N ASN A 245 -25.92 4.38 -10.05
CA ASN A 245 -26.76 3.89 -8.96
C ASN A 245 -25.99 3.70 -7.64
N GLY A 246 -24.68 3.95 -7.63
CA GLY A 246 -23.87 3.97 -6.40
C GLY A 246 -23.52 2.59 -5.84
N ILE A 247 -23.58 1.52 -6.64
CA ILE A 247 -23.11 0.18 -6.22
C ILE A 247 -21.66 -0.10 -6.61
N SER A 248 -21.01 0.80 -7.36
CA SER A 248 -19.63 0.68 -7.81
C SER A 248 -18.96 2.07 -7.88
N LEU A 249 -17.64 2.08 -7.69
CA LEU A 249 -16.75 3.27 -7.71
C LEU A 249 -17.18 4.39 -6.76
N ARG A 250 -17.90 4.02 -5.70
CA ARG A 250 -18.29 4.96 -4.65
C ARG A 250 -17.25 5.03 -3.54
N GLU A 251 -17.13 6.21 -2.96
CA GLU A 251 -16.45 6.44 -1.69
C GLU A 251 -17.35 5.93 -0.57
N LEU A 252 -16.78 5.12 0.33
CA LEU A 252 -17.47 4.68 1.53
C LEU A 252 -17.19 5.65 2.67
N ASP A 253 -18.24 6.07 3.37
CA ASP A 253 -18.06 6.71 4.67
C ASP A 253 -17.55 5.69 5.72
N LEU A 254 -17.21 6.17 6.92
CA LEU A 254 -16.68 5.31 7.97
C LEU A 254 -17.66 4.19 8.37
N LYS A 255 -18.97 4.49 8.45
CA LYS A 255 -19.97 3.50 8.84
C LYS A 255 -20.13 2.43 7.74
N GLN A 256 -20.14 2.83 6.48
CA GLN A 256 -20.18 1.93 5.33
C GLN A 256 -18.90 1.08 5.23
N SER A 257 -17.74 1.66 5.51
CA SER A 257 -16.45 0.95 5.56
C SER A 257 -16.43 -0.10 6.67
N VAL A 258 -16.97 0.22 7.86
CA VAL A 258 -17.17 -0.75 8.95
C VAL A 258 -18.20 -1.82 8.56
N ALA A 259 -19.28 -1.46 7.87
CA ALA A 259 -20.29 -2.43 7.42
C ALA A 259 -19.72 -3.42 6.38
N LEU A 260 -18.85 -2.96 5.46
CA LEU A 260 -18.16 -3.83 4.49
C LEU A 260 -17.35 -4.94 5.17
N ASN A 261 -16.75 -4.67 6.33
CA ASN A 261 -15.95 -5.65 7.06
C ASN A 261 -16.78 -6.86 7.57
N LEU A 262 -18.11 -6.75 7.71
CA LEU A 262 -18.97 -7.90 7.99
C LEU A 262 -18.97 -8.92 6.85
N VAL A 263 -18.78 -8.48 5.60
CA VAL A 263 -18.63 -9.38 4.45
C VAL A 263 -17.33 -10.18 4.56
N TYR A 264 -16.24 -9.53 4.95
CA TYR A 264 -14.95 -10.19 5.16
C TYR A 264 -14.95 -11.10 6.39
N LEU A 265 -15.69 -10.76 7.46
CA LEU A 265 -15.95 -11.66 8.59
C LEU A 265 -16.64 -12.95 8.12
N ALA A 266 -17.69 -12.80 7.30
CA ALA A 266 -18.46 -13.92 6.78
C ALA A 266 -17.66 -14.79 5.81
N LYS A 267 -16.83 -14.18 4.95
CA LYS A 267 -15.94 -14.92 4.06
C LYS A 267 -14.83 -15.62 4.83
N GLY A 268 -14.21 -14.97 5.80
CA GLY A 268 -13.25 -15.63 6.69
C GLY A 268 -13.86 -16.84 7.41
N TYR A 269 -15.12 -16.76 7.83
CA TYR A 269 -15.87 -17.90 8.37
C TYR A 269 -16.08 -19.00 7.32
N ALA A 270 -16.54 -18.63 6.12
CA ALA A 270 -16.77 -19.56 5.01
C ALA A 270 -15.52 -20.35 4.63
N TYR A 271 -14.38 -19.66 4.47
CA TYR A 271 -13.08 -20.27 4.17
C TYR A 271 -12.59 -21.16 5.31
N LYS A 272 -12.67 -20.69 6.57
CA LYS A 272 -12.17 -21.44 7.73
C LYS A 272 -12.94 -22.74 7.98
N PHE A 273 -14.25 -22.74 7.75
CA PHE A 273 -15.11 -23.90 8.04
C PHE A 273 -15.57 -24.67 6.81
N GLY A 274 -15.22 -24.24 5.60
CA GLY A 274 -15.62 -24.89 4.34
C GLY A 274 -17.12 -24.88 4.10
N VAL A 275 -17.82 -23.80 4.49
CA VAL A 275 -19.28 -23.67 4.39
C VAL A 275 -19.66 -22.43 3.58
N LYS A 276 -20.73 -22.52 2.78
CA LYS A 276 -21.20 -21.42 1.92
C LYS A 276 -22.66 -21.01 2.14
N ASP A 277 -23.43 -21.81 2.89
CA ASP A 277 -24.87 -21.61 3.10
C ASP A 277 -25.28 -21.43 4.58
N ASP A 278 -24.30 -21.34 5.47
CA ASP A 278 -24.52 -21.20 6.91
C ASP A 278 -25.30 -19.91 7.25
N ASN A 279 -26.18 -19.98 8.27
CA ASN A 279 -26.97 -18.83 8.71
C ASN A 279 -26.09 -17.67 9.19
N PHE A 280 -24.91 -17.95 9.77
CA PHE A 280 -24.00 -16.88 10.17
C PHE A 280 -23.63 -15.97 8.99
N ILE A 281 -23.35 -16.55 7.82
CA ILE A 281 -22.99 -15.82 6.61
C ILE A 281 -24.14 -14.93 6.14
N MET A 282 -25.37 -15.47 6.14
CA MET A 282 -26.58 -14.70 5.84
C MET A 282 -26.76 -13.53 6.80
N GLU A 283 -26.64 -13.77 8.10
CA GLU A 283 -26.82 -12.74 9.14
C GLU A 283 -25.80 -11.60 9.01
N CYS A 284 -24.55 -11.91 8.64
CA CYS A 284 -23.54 -10.89 8.33
C CYS A 284 -23.90 -10.07 7.10
N ALA A 285 -24.35 -10.70 6.02
CA ALA A 285 -24.79 -10.01 4.81
C ALA A 285 -25.98 -9.07 5.08
N GLU A 286 -26.99 -9.57 5.81
CA GLU A 286 -28.17 -8.77 6.17
C GLU A 286 -27.84 -7.62 7.12
N LEU A 287 -26.93 -7.84 8.08
CA LEU A 287 -26.49 -6.78 8.97
C LEU A 287 -25.71 -5.71 8.20
N ALA A 288 -24.84 -6.07 7.26
CA ALA A 288 -24.15 -5.10 6.40
C ALA A 288 -25.16 -4.27 5.59
N LEU A 289 -26.13 -4.93 4.94
CA LEU A 289 -27.17 -4.28 4.15
C LEU A 289 -28.10 -3.38 4.97
N GLN A 290 -28.27 -3.65 6.27
CA GLN A 290 -29.05 -2.77 7.15
C GLN A 290 -28.40 -1.39 7.32
N TYR A 291 -27.07 -1.30 7.27
CA TYR A 291 -26.32 -0.05 7.43
C TYR A 291 -25.81 0.52 6.11
N ASP A 292 -25.86 -0.27 5.05
CA ASP A 292 -25.39 0.09 3.73
C ASP A 292 -26.13 -0.72 2.64
N GLU A 293 -27.33 -0.27 2.27
CA GLU A 293 -28.22 -0.97 1.32
C GLU A 293 -27.61 -1.10 -0.09
N LEU A 294 -26.65 -0.24 -0.45
CA LEU A 294 -25.94 -0.26 -1.74
C LEU A 294 -24.63 -1.08 -1.70
N ASN A 295 -24.38 -1.81 -0.61
CA ASN A 295 -23.21 -2.66 -0.50
C ASN A 295 -23.29 -3.85 -1.47
N LEU A 296 -22.63 -3.70 -2.64
CA LEU A 296 -22.58 -4.74 -3.66
C LEU A 296 -22.04 -6.06 -3.08
N ASN A 297 -20.93 -6.02 -2.34
CA ASN A 297 -20.32 -7.21 -1.76
C ASN A 297 -21.32 -7.94 -0.83
N ALA A 298 -22.07 -7.23 0.00
CA ALA A 298 -23.07 -7.84 0.88
C ALA A 298 -24.27 -8.41 0.09
N MET A 299 -24.72 -7.74 -0.98
CA MET A 299 -25.75 -8.29 -1.89
C MET A 299 -25.25 -9.57 -2.57
N LEU A 300 -24.01 -9.61 -3.03
CA LEU A 300 -23.41 -10.79 -3.66
C LEU A 300 -23.20 -11.93 -2.65
N LEU A 301 -22.80 -11.62 -1.41
CA LEU A 301 -22.70 -12.60 -0.34
C LEU A 301 -24.07 -13.24 -0.02
N LYS A 302 -25.12 -12.42 0.07
CA LYS A 302 -26.49 -12.90 0.26
C LYS A 302 -26.94 -13.76 -0.92
N ALA A 303 -26.61 -13.36 -2.16
CA ALA A 303 -26.89 -14.12 -3.37
C ALA A 303 -26.21 -15.50 -3.35
N GLU A 304 -24.94 -15.57 -2.98
CA GLU A 304 -24.18 -16.83 -2.86
C GLU A 304 -24.83 -17.80 -1.87
N VAL A 305 -25.20 -17.33 -0.68
CA VAL A 305 -25.87 -18.16 0.33
C VAL A 305 -27.22 -18.70 -0.16
N LEU A 306 -28.04 -17.84 -0.79
CA LEU A 306 -29.35 -18.25 -1.30
C LEU A 306 -29.22 -19.25 -2.46
N GLU A 307 -28.29 -18.99 -3.38
CA GLU A 307 -28.04 -19.87 -4.53
C GLU A 307 -27.55 -21.24 -4.05
N GLU A 308 -26.59 -21.30 -3.12
CA GLU A 308 -26.08 -22.56 -2.58
C GLU A 308 -27.18 -23.39 -1.91
N ARG A 309 -28.09 -22.75 -1.17
CA ARG A 309 -29.28 -23.40 -0.59
C ARG A 309 -30.22 -23.96 -1.65
N LEU A 310 -30.31 -23.32 -2.81
CA LEU A 310 -31.17 -23.76 -3.93
C LEU A 310 -30.52 -24.92 -4.69
N ILE A 311 -29.22 -24.85 -4.96
CA ILE A 311 -28.45 -25.92 -5.62
C ILE A 311 -28.52 -27.22 -4.82
N LYS A 312 -28.36 -27.16 -3.50
CA LYS A 312 -28.48 -28.34 -2.61
C LYS A 312 -29.87 -29.00 -2.62
N LYS A 313 -30.92 -28.30 -3.08
CA LYS A 313 -32.26 -28.89 -3.22
C LYS A 313 -32.36 -29.82 -4.44
N ASP A 314 -31.45 -29.72 -5.40
CA ASP A 314 -31.40 -30.52 -6.63
C ASP A 314 -32.75 -30.54 -7.38
N LYS A 315 -33.24 -29.35 -7.73
CA LYS A 315 -34.54 -29.14 -8.38
C LYS A 315 -34.43 -28.21 -9.57
N THR A 316 -35.23 -28.49 -10.60
CA THR A 316 -35.41 -27.58 -11.74
C THR A 316 -36.01 -26.24 -11.30
N VAL A 317 -35.69 -25.17 -12.03
CA VAL A 317 -36.27 -23.82 -11.82
C VAL A 317 -37.80 -23.86 -11.75
N LYS A 318 -38.45 -24.65 -12.62
CA LYS A 318 -39.91 -24.82 -12.62
C LYS A 318 -40.46 -25.36 -11.29
N ALA A 319 -39.74 -26.29 -10.66
CA ALA A 319 -40.12 -26.86 -9.37
C ALA A 319 -39.82 -25.93 -8.18
N LEU A 320 -38.97 -24.91 -8.39
CA LEU A 320 -38.56 -23.93 -7.37
C LEU A 320 -39.42 -22.66 -7.36
N GLN A 321 -40.31 -22.43 -8.33
CA GLN A 321 -41.07 -21.17 -8.44
C GLN A 321 -41.91 -20.79 -7.20
N SER A 322 -42.40 -21.78 -6.45
CA SER A 322 -43.15 -21.57 -5.20
C SER A 322 -42.27 -21.58 -3.94
N ASP A 323 -40.98 -21.83 -4.08
CA ASP A 323 -40.02 -21.86 -2.97
C ASP A 323 -39.67 -20.44 -2.51
N LYS A 324 -39.73 -20.19 -1.20
CA LYS A 324 -39.47 -18.85 -0.65
C LYS A 324 -38.03 -18.39 -0.89
N THR A 325 -37.06 -19.30 -0.76
CA THR A 325 -35.64 -18.99 -1.02
C THR A 325 -35.45 -18.61 -2.49
N PHE A 326 -36.12 -19.31 -3.41
CA PHE A 326 -36.06 -18.99 -4.84
C PHE A 326 -36.68 -17.63 -5.15
N GLN A 327 -37.83 -17.31 -4.56
CA GLN A 327 -38.48 -16.01 -4.75
C GLN A 327 -37.63 -14.85 -4.21
N GLU A 328 -37.00 -15.04 -3.05
CA GLU A 328 -36.06 -14.07 -2.48
C GLU A 328 -34.82 -13.91 -3.35
N TYR A 329 -34.24 -15.00 -3.83
CA TYR A 329 -33.09 -15.00 -4.71
C TYR A 329 -33.37 -14.32 -6.05
N GLU A 330 -34.48 -14.65 -6.71
CA GLU A 330 -34.88 -14.01 -7.98
C GLU A 330 -35.11 -12.50 -7.80
N LYS A 331 -35.69 -12.09 -6.67
CA LYS A 331 -35.84 -10.67 -6.33
C LYS A 331 -34.48 -9.98 -6.17
N LEU A 332 -33.53 -10.62 -5.49
CA LEU A 332 -32.19 -10.09 -5.29
C LEU A 332 -31.40 -9.98 -6.61
N ILE A 333 -31.42 -11.01 -7.46
CA ILE A 333 -30.78 -10.98 -8.78
C ILE A 333 -31.42 -9.90 -9.67
N THR A 334 -32.74 -9.77 -9.63
CA THR A 334 -33.44 -8.68 -10.33
C THR A 334 -33.00 -7.31 -9.83
N HIS A 335 -32.83 -7.14 -8.52
CA HIS A 335 -32.38 -5.90 -7.92
C HIS A 335 -30.93 -5.55 -8.32
N LEU A 336 -30.01 -6.52 -8.27
CA LEU A 336 -28.64 -6.37 -8.75
C LEU A 336 -28.60 -5.95 -10.22
N PHE A 337 -29.37 -6.63 -11.08
CA PHE A 337 -29.49 -6.29 -12.50
C PHE A 337 -30.00 -4.86 -12.71
N ASP A 338 -31.01 -4.45 -11.95
CA ASP A 338 -31.63 -3.12 -12.03
C ASP A 338 -30.72 -2.00 -11.53
N LEU A 339 -29.86 -2.30 -10.56
CA LEU A 339 -28.81 -1.40 -10.11
C LEU A 339 -27.64 -1.30 -11.11
N GLY A 340 -27.62 -2.14 -12.15
CA GLY A 340 -26.60 -2.11 -13.20
C GLY A 340 -25.50 -3.16 -13.04
N TYR A 341 -25.54 -4.01 -12.00
CA TYR A 341 -24.53 -5.06 -11.84
C TYR A 341 -24.60 -6.06 -13.00
N ARG A 342 -23.43 -6.32 -13.59
CA ARG A 342 -23.21 -7.39 -14.56
C ARG A 342 -22.01 -8.18 -14.08
N GLU A 343 -22.15 -9.49 -14.03
CA GLU A 343 -21.02 -10.33 -13.70
C GLU A 343 -20.04 -10.38 -14.87
N MET A 344 -18.75 -10.32 -14.54
CA MET A 344 -17.68 -10.43 -15.53
C MET A 344 -17.75 -11.78 -16.27
N PRO A 345 -17.77 -11.78 -17.61
CA PRO A 345 -17.75 -13.00 -18.41
C PRO A 345 -16.49 -13.85 -18.15
N THR A 346 -16.60 -15.17 -18.31
CA THR A 346 -15.51 -16.13 -18.08
C THR A 346 -14.26 -15.82 -18.91
N GLU A 347 -14.41 -15.40 -20.17
CA GLU A 347 -13.28 -14.96 -21.01
C GLU A 347 -12.53 -13.75 -20.40
N MET A 348 -13.25 -12.77 -19.86
CA MET A 348 -12.65 -11.58 -19.23
C MET A 348 -11.96 -11.95 -17.92
N LYS A 349 -12.63 -12.76 -17.11
CA LYS A 349 -12.09 -13.35 -15.88
C LYS A 349 -10.76 -14.08 -16.13
N ASP A 350 -10.68 -14.91 -17.17
CA ASP A 350 -9.48 -15.67 -17.52
C ASP A 350 -8.36 -14.77 -18.08
N LEU A 351 -8.72 -13.75 -18.85
CA LEU A 351 -7.80 -12.70 -19.27
C LEU A 351 -7.19 -11.97 -18.07
N VAL A 352 -7.98 -11.68 -17.05
CA VAL A 352 -7.52 -11.02 -15.82
C VAL A 352 -6.57 -11.93 -15.04
N ILE A 353 -6.94 -13.19 -14.83
CA ILE A 353 -6.09 -14.15 -14.10
C ILE A 353 -4.76 -14.38 -14.80
N SER A 354 -4.78 -14.65 -16.11
CA SER A 354 -3.54 -14.89 -16.86
C SER A 354 -2.57 -13.70 -16.74
N ARG A 355 -3.10 -12.48 -16.75
CA ARG A 355 -2.30 -11.25 -16.54
C ARG A 355 -1.75 -11.12 -15.13
N LEU A 356 -2.58 -11.33 -14.10
CA LEU A 356 -2.14 -11.25 -12.71
C LEU A 356 -1.04 -12.29 -12.42
N ARG A 357 -1.15 -13.48 -13.01
CA ARG A 357 -0.18 -14.57 -12.84
C ARG A 357 1.02 -14.50 -13.80
N LYS A 358 1.09 -13.47 -14.65
CA LYS A 358 2.14 -13.30 -15.68
C LYS A 358 2.27 -14.51 -16.62
N GLU A 359 1.14 -15.14 -16.94
CA GLU A 359 1.03 -16.29 -17.84
C GLU A 359 0.49 -15.84 -19.21
N ASP A 360 0.87 -16.53 -20.29
CA ASP A 360 0.24 -16.33 -21.59
C ASP A 360 -1.24 -16.71 -21.53
N SER A 361 -2.12 -15.84 -22.05
CA SER A 361 -3.56 -16.13 -22.06
C SER A 361 -3.85 -17.34 -22.96
N PRO A 362 -4.62 -18.34 -22.50
CA PRO A 362 -4.95 -19.52 -23.29
C PRO A 362 -6.00 -19.25 -24.38
N TYR A 363 -6.68 -18.09 -24.34
CA TYR A 363 -7.75 -17.75 -25.28
C TYR A 363 -7.22 -16.94 -26.46
N PRO A 364 -7.72 -17.18 -27.69
CA PRO A 364 -7.50 -16.26 -28.78
C PRO A 364 -8.08 -14.89 -28.39
N MET A 365 -7.27 -13.82 -28.44
CA MET A 365 -7.73 -12.46 -28.12
C MET A 365 -8.91 -12.08 -29.02
N THR A 366 -10.12 -12.12 -28.47
CA THR A 366 -11.30 -11.54 -29.11
C THR A 366 -11.11 -10.03 -29.17
N ASN A 367 -11.34 -9.43 -30.35
CA ASN A 367 -11.30 -7.98 -30.48
C ASN A 367 -12.66 -7.39 -30.08
N HIS A 368 -12.71 -6.76 -28.90
CA HIS A 368 -13.87 -6.09 -28.35
C HIS A 368 -14.05 -4.64 -28.81
N THR A 369 -13.30 -4.17 -29.83
CA THR A 369 -13.52 -2.84 -30.40
C THR A 369 -14.97 -2.70 -30.89
N PRO A 370 -15.75 -1.76 -30.33
CA PRO A 370 -17.11 -1.50 -30.77
C PRO A 370 -17.18 -1.06 -32.23
N LYS A 371 -18.33 -1.34 -32.86
CA LYS A 371 -18.65 -0.91 -34.22
C LYS A 371 -19.90 0.00 -34.21
N PRO A 372 -19.81 1.21 -33.64
CA PRO A 372 -20.97 2.05 -33.41
C PRO A 372 -21.68 2.53 -34.68
N PHE A 373 -21.02 2.49 -35.85
CA PHE A 373 -21.63 2.90 -37.12
C PHE A 373 -21.87 1.76 -38.11
N GLU A 374 -21.88 0.51 -37.63
CA GLU A 374 -22.20 -0.68 -38.46
C GLU A 374 -23.59 -0.53 -39.12
N ASP A 375 -24.57 0.01 -38.38
CA ASP A 375 -25.92 0.30 -38.87
C ASP A 375 -25.97 1.43 -39.92
N LEU A 376 -24.93 2.26 -40.00
CA LEU A 376 -24.80 3.34 -41.00
C LEU A 376 -24.06 2.86 -42.27
N GLY A 377 -23.65 1.59 -42.33
CA GLY A 377 -22.98 1.00 -43.49
C GLY A 377 -21.55 1.51 -43.75
N VAL A 378 -20.90 2.08 -42.73
CA VAL A 378 -19.53 2.58 -42.82
C VAL A 378 -18.57 1.38 -42.79
N LYS A 379 -17.72 1.24 -43.82
CA LYS A 379 -16.87 0.04 -44.03
C LYS A 379 -15.48 0.11 -43.36
N GLU A 380 -15.01 1.31 -43.05
CA GLU A 380 -13.73 1.52 -42.36
C GLU A 380 -13.93 2.51 -41.22
N GLU A 381 -13.96 2.01 -40.00
CA GLU A 381 -13.99 2.82 -38.80
C GLU A 381 -12.69 2.65 -38.05
N ARG A 382 -12.00 3.77 -37.80
CA ARG A 382 -10.95 3.82 -36.78
C ARG A 382 -11.64 4.17 -35.46
N TYR A 383 -12.12 3.15 -34.77
CA TYR A 383 -12.62 3.27 -33.40
C TYR A 383 -11.54 2.79 -32.43
N ALA A 384 -11.10 3.65 -31.52
CA ALA A 384 -10.10 3.33 -30.51
C ALA A 384 -10.77 3.25 -29.15
N THR A 385 -10.44 2.21 -28.40
CA THR A 385 -10.90 2.01 -27.02
C THR A 385 -9.72 2.15 -26.06
N LEU A 386 -9.95 2.37 -24.76
CA LEU A 386 -8.88 2.52 -23.75
C LEU A 386 -7.93 1.32 -23.77
N SER A 387 -8.51 0.15 -23.91
CA SER A 387 -7.84 -1.12 -24.03
C SER A 387 -7.70 -1.56 -25.48
N ASN A 388 -7.77 -0.68 -26.50
CA ASN A 388 -7.65 -0.99 -27.94
C ASN A 388 -8.26 -2.35 -28.34
N GLY A 389 -9.50 -2.60 -27.90
CA GLY A 389 -10.27 -3.81 -28.16
C GLY A 389 -9.91 -5.05 -27.34
N LEU A 390 -9.21 -4.92 -26.22
CA LEU A 390 -8.83 -6.06 -25.38
C LEU A 390 -9.92 -6.43 -24.36
N PHE A 391 -10.50 -5.43 -23.71
CA PHE A 391 -11.59 -5.58 -22.77
C PHE A 391 -12.89 -5.08 -23.41
N ASP A 392 -14.02 -5.62 -22.95
CA ASP A 392 -15.33 -5.07 -23.26
C ASP A 392 -15.53 -3.76 -22.48
N GLU A 393 -15.55 -2.64 -23.20
CA GLU A 393 -15.69 -1.29 -22.66
C GLU A 393 -17.10 -0.71 -22.83
N GLN A 394 -18.03 -1.46 -23.43
CA GLN A 394 -19.43 -1.02 -23.59
C GLN A 394 -20.41 -1.80 -22.69
N MET A 395 -20.08 -3.05 -22.35
CA MET A 395 -20.84 -3.89 -21.41
C MET A 395 -22.35 -3.86 -21.67
N LEU A 396 -22.72 -4.02 -22.94
CA LEU A 396 -24.12 -3.95 -23.37
C LEU A 396 -24.95 -5.06 -22.71
N THR A 397 -26.18 -4.72 -22.32
CA THR A 397 -27.09 -5.69 -21.71
C THR A 397 -27.45 -6.80 -22.69
N LYS A 398 -27.19 -8.05 -22.29
CA LYS A 398 -27.49 -9.25 -23.08
C LYS A 398 -28.94 -9.68 -22.88
N LEU A 399 -29.46 -10.51 -23.79
CA LEU A 399 -30.80 -11.13 -23.62
C LEU A 399 -30.86 -12.06 -22.41
N VAL A 400 -29.73 -12.68 -22.08
CA VAL A 400 -29.52 -13.51 -20.91
C VAL A 400 -28.18 -13.13 -20.28
N GLU A 401 -28.18 -12.81 -19.00
CA GLU A 401 -26.99 -12.57 -18.20
C GLU A 401 -26.75 -13.78 -17.29
N GLN A 402 -25.50 -14.15 -17.06
CA GLN A 402 -25.14 -15.19 -16.11
C GLN A 402 -24.66 -14.54 -14.82
N TYR A 403 -25.20 -14.98 -13.69
CA TYR A 403 -24.76 -14.64 -12.35
C TYR A 403 -24.35 -15.94 -11.65
N HIS A 404 -23.06 -16.20 -11.53
CA HIS A 404 -22.50 -17.44 -11.00
C HIS A 404 -23.11 -18.69 -11.68
N ARG A 405 -23.96 -19.46 -10.99
CA ARG A 405 -24.66 -20.65 -11.51
C ARG A 405 -26.06 -20.33 -12.03
N THR A 406 -26.40 -19.06 -12.23
CA THR A 406 -27.77 -18.62 -12.51
C THR A 406 -27.89 -17.91 -13.85
N MET A 407 -28.73 -18.42 -14.74
CA MET A 407 -29.04 -17.78 -16.03
C MET A 407 -30.29 -16.90 -15.89
N PHE A 408 -30.12 -15.59 -16.11
CA PHE A 408 -31.15 -14.58 -15.90
C PHE A 408 -31.62 -13.96 -17.22
N GLY A 409 -32.89 -14.17 -17.56
CA GLY A 409 -33.53 -13.56 -18.72
C GLY A 409 -33.87 -12.09 -18.45
N THR A 410 -33.16 -11.18 -19.12
CA THR A 410 -33.18 -9.74 -18.80
C THR A 410 -34.49 -9.05 -19.19
N LYS A 411 -35.16 -9.50 -20.26
CA LYS A 411 -36.43 -8.93 -20.71
C LYS A 411 -37.58 -9.24 -19.75
N GLN A 412 -37.64 -10.47 -19.24
CA GLN A 412 -38.69 -10.92 -18.32
C GLN A 412 -38.32 -10.67 -16.86
N LYS A 413 -37.03 -10.41 -16.58
CA LYS A 413 -36.45 -10.35 -15.24
C LYS A 413 -36.75 -11.62 -14.44
N LYS A 414 -36.39 -12.77 -15.04
CA LYS A 414 -36.66 -14.10 -14.49
C LYS A 414 -35.44 -14.99 -14.56
N ILE A 415 -35.24 -15.79 -13.52
CA ILE A 415 -34.29 -16.89 -13.56
C ILE A 415 -34.84 -17.95 -14.51
N THR A 416 -34.03 -18.33 -15.49
CA THR A 416 -34.42 -19.28 -16.54
C THR A 416 -33.86 -20.67 -16.28
N GLU A 417 -32.64 -20.74 -15.75
CA GLU A 417 -31.91 -21.98 -15.52
C GLU A 417 -30.91 -21.81 -14.37
N LEU A 418 -30.62 -22.92 -13.67
CA LEU A 418 -29.46 -23.05 -12.79
C LEU A 418 -28.48 -24.02 -13.47
N VAL A 419 -27.25 -23.57 -13.70
CA VAL A 419 -26.22 -24.27 -14.47
C VAL A 419 -25.03 -24.63 -13.58
N GLU A 420 -24.16 -25.51 -14.07
CA GLU A 420 -22.87 -25.75 -13.43
C GLU A 420 -21.97 -24.52 -13.55
N LEU A 421 -21.02 -24.38 -12.62
CA LEU A 421 -20.07 -23.27 -12.67
C LEU A 421 -19.12 -23.45 -13.86
N ASP A 422 -18.91 -22.37 -14.60
CA ASP A 422 -17.83 -22.34 -15.58
C ASP A 422 -16.49 -22.62 -14.91
N THR A 423 -15.68 -23.44 -15.58
CA THR A 423 -14.31 -23.69 -15.13
C THR A 423 -13.42 -22.56 -15.61
N THR A 424 -12.82 -21.84 -14.68
CA THR A 424 -11.88 -20.76 -14.95
C THR A 424 -10.53 -21.32 -15.39
N TYR A 425 -9.70 -20.48 -16.00
CA TYR A 425 -8.36 -20.86 -16.42
C TYR A 425 -7.54 -21.46 -15.26
N ASN A 426 -6.89 -22.61 -15.53
CA ASN A 426 -6.16 -23.43 -14.54
C ASN A 426 -6.99 -23.81 -13.30
N ASN A 427 -8.32 -23.79 -13.40
CA ASN A 427 -9.27 -24.02 -12.29
C ASN A 427 -9.02 -23.06 -11.10
N TYR A 428 -8.53 -21.85 -11.35
CA TYR A 428 -8.23 -20.91 -10.27
C TYR A 428 -9.54 -20.40 -9.63
N PRO A 429 -9.73 -20.57 -8.30
CA PRO A 429 -10.98 -20.23 -7.64
C PRO A 429 -11.17 -18.71 -7.62
N MET A 430 -12.26 -18.23 -8.20
CA MET A 430 -12.68 -16.82 -8.11
C MET A 430 -13.86 -16.66 -7.16
N ASP A 431 -13.73 -15.71 -6.23
CA ASP A 431 -14.80 -15.32 -5.32
C ASP A 431 -15.37 -13.97 -5.75
N LEU A 432 -16.61 -13.98 -6.24
CA LEU A 432 -17.28 -12.78 -6.77
C LEU A 432 -17.61 -11.75 -5.69
N VAL A 433 -17.58 -12.15 -4.41
CA VAL A 433 -17.98 -11.29 -3.29
C VAL A 433 -16.84 -10.38 -2.82
N VAL A 434 -15.60 -10.85 -2.86
CA VAL A 434 -14.43 -10.17 -2.22
C VAL A 434 -13.19 -10.13 -3.11
N PHE A 435 -13.37 -10.31 -4.42
CA PHE A 435 -12.29 -10.34 -5.40
C PHE A 435 -11.32 -9.17 -5.18
N ALA A 436 -10.04 -9.44 -5.38
CA ALA A 436 -8.97 -8.48 -5.22
C ALA A 436 -8.20 -8.33 -6.53
N TRP A 437 -7.97 -7.11 -6.97
CA TRP A 437 -7.44 -6.79 -8.29
C TRP A 437 -6.22 -5.88 -8.14
N GLN A 438 -5.23 -5.97 -9.04
CA GLN A 438 -4.22 -4.92 -9.26
C GLN A 438 -4.36 -4.27 -10.66
N ILE A 439 -4.58 -2.95 -10.71
CA ILE A 439 -4.82 -2.21 -11.95
C ILE A 439 -3.53 -1.61 -12.48
N ASP A 440 -3.06 -2.06 -13.66
CA ASP A 440 -2.05 -1.33 -14.43
C ASP A 440 -2.73 -0.44 -15.51
N PRO A 441 -2.86 0.87 -15.28
CA PRO A 441 -3.50 1.78 -16.22
C PRO A 441 -2.66 2.10 -17.46
N LYS A 442 -1.37 1.70 -17.53
CA LYS A 442 -0.47 2.02 -18.66
C LYS A 442 -0.24 0.87 -19.62
N PHE A 443 -0.79 -0.31 -19.37
CA PHE A 443 -0.57 -1.54 -20.14
C PHE A 443 -0.76 -1.39 -21.67
N LYS A 444 -1.62 -0.48 -22.14
CA LYS A 444 -1.93 -0.35 -23.59
C LYS A 444 -1.61 0.98 -24.26
N MET A 445 -1.15 2.00 -23.55
CA MET A 445 -0.71 3.25 -24.18
C MET A 445 0.63 3.13 -24.92
N TYR A 446 1.36 2.02 -24.73
CA TYR A 446 2.60 1.73 -25.42
C TYR A 446 2.67 0.27 -25.91
N PRO A 447 1.86 -0.17 -26.89
CA PRO A 447 1.80 -1.59 -27.30
C PRO A 447 3.11 -2.13 -27.92
N GLY A 448 4.06 -1.24 -28.29
CA GLY A 448 5.43 -1.59 -28.69
C GLY A 448 6.46 -1.57 -27.56
N ILE A 449 6.03 -1.32 -26.32
CA ILE A 449 6.86 -1.28 -25.12
C ILE A 449 6.15 -2.18 -24.10
N SER A 450 6.82 -3.27 -23.71
CA SER A 450 6.31 -4.19 -22.69
C SER A 450 5.90 -3.44 -21.40
N PRO A 451 4.98 -3.98 -20.58
CA PRO A 451 4.74 -3.52 -19.20
C PRO A 451 6.02 -3.40 -18.35
N TYR A 452 7.14 -3.95 -18.84
CA TYR A 452 8.49 -3.56 -18.46
C TYR A 452 9.12 -2.68 -19.55
N ALA A 453 8.97 -1.36 -19.44
CA ALA A 453 9.71 -0.41 -20.27
C ALA A 453 11.15 -0.23 -19.75
N ALA A 454 11.89 -1.32 -19.59
CA ALA A 454 13.26 -1.30 -19.07
C ALA A 454 14.28 -0.60 -19.99
N PHE A 455 13.91 -0.24 -21.23
CA PHE A 455 14.89 0.33 -22.19
C PHE A 455 14.37 1.43 -23.12
N GLY A 456 13.22 2.06 -22.82
CA GLY A 456 12.79 3.32 -23.48
C GLY A 456 12.88 3.35 -25.03
N ASN A 457 12.68 2.22 -25.72
CA ASN A 457 12.85 2.08 -27.17
C ASN A 457 14.25 2.43 -27.74
N ASN A 458 15.33 2.27 -26.97
CA ASN A 458 16.69 2.31 -27.53
C ASN A 458 17.63 1.23 -26.93
N PRO A 459 17.61 0.01 -27.49
CA PRO A 459 18.42 -1.11 -26.99
C PRO A 459 19.91 -1.04 -27.37
N LEU A 460 20.38 0.07 -27.95
CA LEU A 460 21.80 0.28 -28.27
C LEU A 460 22.58 1.03 -27.18
N PHE A 461 21.90 1.68 -26.21
CA PHE A 461 22.56 2.53 -25.21
C PHE A 461 22.13 2.30 -23.75
N PHE A 462 20.98 1.68 -23.47
CA PHE A 462 20.53 1.43 -22.10
C PHE A 462 20.29 -0.06 -21.91
N ILE A 463 21.05 -0.64 -20.97
CA ILE A 463 20.89 -1.99 -20.46
C ILE A 463 20.66 -1.82 -18.94
N ASP A 464 19.41 -1.78 -18.52
CA ASP A 464 18.97 -2.07 -17.16
C ASP A 464 18.20 -3.41 -17.13
N PRO A 465 18.85 -4.54 -16.82
CA PRO A 465 18.20 -5.85 -16.86
C PRO A 465 17.23 -6.12 -15.70
N SER A 466 17.12 -5.27 -14.68
CA SER A 466 16.17 -5.50 -13.57
C SER A 466 15.68 -4.28 -12.80
N GLY A 467 16.29 -3.10 -12.87
CA GLY A 467 15.85 -1.89 -12.14
C GLY A 467 15.99 -1.94 -10.61
N GLU A 468 16.16 -3.13 -10.05
CA GLU A 468 15.99 -3.45 -8.62
C GLU A 468 17.30 -3.64 -7.85
N VAL A 469 18.45 -3.18 -8.37
CA VAL A 469 19.76 -3.56 -7.80
C VAL A 469 20.81 -2.44 -7.79
N LEU A 470 21.72 -2.49 -6.80
CA LEU A 470 22.96 -1.71 -6.79
C LEU A 470 23.96 -2.35 -7.76
N VAL A 471 24.50 -1.58 -8.71
CA VAL A 471 25.44 -2.06 -9.74
C VAL A 471 26.76 -1.31 -9.66
N VAL A 472 27.89 -2.00 -9.79
CA VAL A 472 29.21 -1.39 -10.00
C VAL A 472 29.64 -1.54 -11.45
N ALA A 473 29.79 -0.40 -12.11
CA ALA A 473 30.25 -0.34 -13.49
C ALA A 473 31.77 -0.56 -13.62
N GLY A 474 32.21 -0.82 -14.84
CA GLY A 474 33.63 -0.98 -15.18
C GLY A 474 34.11 -2.43 -15.16
N ASP A 475 35.43 -2.60 -15.26
CA ASP A 475 36.07 -3.91 -15.33
C ASP A 475 36.18 -4.59 -13.95
N ALA A 476 36.67 -5.84 -13.91
CA ALA A 476 36.82 -6.59 -12.68
C ALA A 476 37.67 -5.88 -11.60
N LYS A 477 38.64 -5.04 -12.02
CA LYS A 477 39.48 -4.27 -11.09
C LYS A 477 38.70 -3.10 -10.50
N ALA A 478 37.90 -2.41 -11.31
CA ALA A 478 37.00 -1.37 -10.83
C ALA A 478 35.98 -1.92 -9.83
N ARG A 479 35.38 -3.07 -10.16
CA ARG A 479 34.45 -3.78 -9.28
C ARG A 479 35.09 -4.20 -7.97
N GLU A 480 36.30 -4.77 -7.99
CA GLU A 480 37.00 -5.14 -6.77
C GLU A 480 37.33 -3.90 -5.91
N THR A 481 37.69 -2.79 -6.55
CA THR A 481 37.97 -1.52 -5.84
C THR A 481 36.73 -1.00 -5.11
N ALA A 482 35.57 -0.97 -5.79
CA ALA A 482 34.31 -0.59 -5.17
C ALA A 482 33.87 -1.60 -4.10
N ARG A 483 34.02 -2.92 -4.35
CA ARG A 483 33.71 -3.98 -3.38
C ARG A 483 34.48 -3.77 -2.08
N VAL A 484 35.78 -3.46 -2.16
CA VAL A 484 36.59 -3.19 -0.97
C VAL A 484 36.08 -1.95 -0.21
N ALA A 485 35.69 -0.89 -0.91
CA ALA A 485 35.13 0.30 -0.27
C ALA A 485 33.78 0.00 0.41
N LEU A 486 32.85 -0.66 -0.29
CA LEU A 486 31.56 -1.10 0.25
C LEU A 486 31.75 -2.05 1.44
N GLN A 487 32.71 -2.99 1.35
CA GLN A 487 32.95 -3.95 2.42
C GLN A 487 33.40 -3.29 3.73
N LYS A 488 34.04 -2.12 3.68
CA LYS A 488 34.42 -1.38 4.90
C LYS A 488 33.25 -0.70 5.61
N LEU A 489 32.09 -0.58 4.96
CA LEU A 489 30.88 0.01 5.52
C LEU A 489 29.96 -1.01 6.18
N THR A 490 30.20 -2.32 6.02
CA THR A 490 29.28 -3.34 6.55
C THR A 490 30.00 -4.53 7.18
N ASN A 491 29.41 -5.12 8.22
CA ASN A 491 29.84 -6.41 8.75
C ASN A 491 29.37 -7.57 7.85
N ASN A 492 28.33 -7.38 7.04
CA ASN A 492 27.87 -8.38 6.09
C ASN A 492 28.88 -8.54 4.95
N LYS A 493 28.85 -9.70 4.28
CA LYS A 493 29.74 -9.96 3.15
C LYS A 493 29.17 -9.35 1.87
N VAL A 494 29.95 -8.49 1.23
CA VAL A 494 29.63 -7.88 -0.06
C VAL A 494 30.17 -8.75 -1.20
N ILE A 495 29.28 -9.15 -2.10
CA ILE A 495 29.58 -9.91 -3.31
C ILE A 495 29.21 -9.06 -4.52
N ILE A 496 30.10 -9.02 -5.51
CA ILE A 496 29.83 -8.39 -6.81
C ILE A 496 30.03 -9.45 -7.88
N ASP A 497 29.02 -9.66 -8.72
CA ASP A 497 29.07 -10.67 -9.78
C ASP A 497 29.76 -10.21 -11.07
N ALA A 498 29.70 -11.04 -12.12
CA ALA A 498 30.32 -10.78 -13.41
C ALA A 498 29.58 -9.69 -14.20
N GLU A 499 28.37 -9.31 -13.79
CA GLU A 499 27.55 -8.26 -14.36
C GLU A 499 27.74 -6.94 -13.59
N GLY A 500 28.28 -7.00 -12.37
CA GLY A 500 28.52 -5.86 -11.50
C GLY A 500 27.44 -5.70 -10.43
N VAL A 501 26.48 -6.61 -10.34
CA VAL A 501 25.38 -6.56 -9.37
C VAL A 501 25.93 -6.84 -7.98
N VAL A 502 25.60 -5.96 -7.03
CA VAL A 502 25.99 -6.08 -5.64
C VAL A 502 24.94 -6.88 -4.88
N SER A 503 25.39 -7.90 -4.15
CA SER A 503 24.58 -8.64 -3.19
C SER A 503 25.25 -8.67 -1.83
N VAL A 504 24.43 -8.66 -0.78
CA VAL A 504 24.88 -8.66 0.61
C VAL A 504 24.33 -9.89 1.30
N ILE A 505 25.21 -10.67 1.94
CA ILE A 505 24.82 -11.83 2.73
C ILE A 505 25.32 -11.68 4.16
N SER A 506 24.57 -12.22 5.12
CA SER A 506 24.94 -12.17 6.54
C SER A 506 26.38 -12.64 6.75
N GLY A 507 27.16 -11.84 7.46
CA GLY A 507 28.59 -12.07 7.67
C GLY A 507 29.13 -11.31 8.89
N ASN A 508 30.44 -11.40 9.10
CA ASN A 508 31.14 -10.60 10.11
C ASN A 508 32.55 -10.21 9.62
N GLU A 509 32.61 -9.58 8.45
CA GLU A 509 33.86 -9.27 7.74
C GLU A 509 34.69 -8.16 8.43
N ASN A 510 34.08 -7.36 9.30
CA ASN A 510 34.73 -6.32 10.11
C ASN A 510 34.57 -6.57 11.62
N PRO A 511 35.06 -7.69 12.17
CA PRO A 511 34.69 -8.17 13.51
C PRO A 511 35.10 -7.25 14.67
N SER A 512 36.00 -6.30 14.42
CA SER A 512 36.43 -5.29 15.39
C SER A 512 35.53 -4.03 15.42
N LYS A 513 34.54 -3.95 14.53
CA LYS A 513 33.63 -2.81 14.38
C LYS A 513 32.18 -3.28 14.44
N ASN A 514 31.30 -2.36 14.85
CA ASN A 514 29.85 -2.55 14.81
C ASN A 514 29.27 -1.58 13.78
N LEU A 515 29.17 -2.01 12.53
CA LEU A 515 28.84 -1.17 11.36
C LEU A 515 27.34 -1.24 11.03
N VAL A 516 26.51 -0.81 11.97
CA VAL A 516 25.05 -0.90 11.85
C VAL A 516 24.53 0.04 10.76
N ASN A 517 25.03 1.29 10.74
CA ASN A 517 24.60 2.36 9.86
C ASN A 517 25.05 2.10 8.42
N GLY A 518 26.32 1.77 8.20
CA GLY A 518 26.79 1.43 6.86
C GLY A 518 26.16 0.13 6.33
N THR A 519 25.83 -0.83 7.19
CA THR A 519 25.04 -2.01 6.78
C THR A 519 23.63 -1.62 6.34
N ALA A 520 22.94 -0.76 7.08
CA ALA A 520 21.61 -0.28 6.73
C ALA A 520 21.62 0.51 5.40
N LEU A 521 22.62 1.37 5.18
CA LEU A 521 22.79 2.09 3.91
C LEU A 521 22.93 1.14 2.73
N ILE A 522 23.87 0.18 2.80
CA ILE A 522 24.11 -0.73 1.68
C ILE A 522 22.86 -1.59 1.43
N GLN A 523 22.21 -2.05 2.49
CA GLN A 523 20.99 -2.85 2.36
C GLN A 523 19.85 -2.04 1.72
N ALA A 524 19.67 -0.78 2.12
CA ALA A 524 18.69 0.12 1.51
C ALA A 524 18.97 0.43 0.04
N LEU A 525 20.24 0.47 -0.38
CA LEU A 525 20.64 0.64 -1.79
C LEU A 525 20.44 -0.65 -2.61
N VAL A 526 20.76 -1.81 -2.02
CA VAL A 526 20.65 -3.12 -2.69
C VAL A 526 19.20 -3.56 -2.84
N ASP A 527 18.37 -3.32 -1.82
CA ASP A 527 16.96 -3.72 -1.81
C ASP A 527 16.04 -2.67 -2.45
N ASN A 528 16.60 -1.56 -2.97
CA ASN A 528 15.80 -0.51 -3.59
C ASN A 528 15.22 -0.99 -4.93
N LYS A 529 14.01 -0.55 -5.24
CA LYS A 529 13.38 -0.80 -6.56
C LYS A 529 13.94 0.04 -7.70
N LYS A 530 14.77 1.03 -7.38
CA LYS A 530 15.52 1.87 -8.32
C LYS A 530 16.97 1.43 -8.33
N THR A 531 17.62 1.65 -9.46
CA THR A 531 19.01 1.26 -9.63
C THR A 531 19.94 2.39 -9.21
N ALA A 532 20.89 2.07 -8.33
CA ALA A 532 22.06 2.90 -8.07
C ALA A 532 23.27 2.31 -8.80
N THR A 533 23.92 3.10 -9.65
CA THR A 533 25.13 2.66 -10.39
C THR A 533 26.37 3.36 -9.86
N ILE A 534 27.34 2.62 -9.33
CA ILE A 534 28.64 3.15 -8.90
C ILE A 534 29.62 3.14 -10.09
N ASN A 535 30.03 4.32 -10.51
CA ASN A 535 31.08 4.56 -11.50
C ASN A 535 32.36 5.00 -10.82
N LEU A 536 33.50 4.39 -11.14
CA LEU A 536 34.78 4.92 -10.67
C LEU A 536 35.19 6.17 -11.45
N THR A 537 35.64 7.19 -10.73
CA THR A 537 36.15 8.43 -11.30
C THR A 537 37.48 8.83 -10.66
N THR A 538 38.25 9.68 -11.33
CA THR A 538 39.40 10.38 -10.75
C THR A 538 39.06 11.81 -10.30
N GLY A 539 37.81 12.25 -10.57
CA GLY A 539 37.29 13.56 -10.20
C GLY A 539 36.76 13.61 -8.76
N LYS A 540 35.84 14.54 -8.49
CA LYS A 540 35.12 14.58 -7.21
C LYS A 540 34.11 13.44 -7.11
N ASN A 541 33.77 13.07 -5.89
CA ASN A 541 32.59 12.26 -5.65
C ASN A 541 31.34 13.09 -5.96
N THR A 542 30.40 12.53 -6.72
CA THR A 542 29.11 13.16 -7.03
C THR A 542 28.03 12.12 -7.23
N THR A 543 26.77 12.52 -7.06
CA THR A 543 25.60 11.72 -7.40
C THR A 543 24.73 12.45 -8.40
N GLU A 544 24.34 11.75 -9.46
CA GLU A 544 23.51 12.31 -10.54
C GLU A 544 22.17 11.56 -10.61
N PRO A 545 21.03 12.24 -10.40
CA PRO A 545 19.72 11.64 -10.60
C PRO A 545 19.41 11.46 -12.09
N LEU A 546 18.84 10.31 -12.44
CA LEU A 546 18.38 10.00 -13.79
C LEU A 546 16.87 10.26 -13.93
N LYS A 547 16.42 10.53 -15.16
CA LYS A 547 15.01 10.84 -15.46
C LYS A 547 14.03 9.71 -15.14
N ASN A 548 14.51 8.48 -15.07
CA ASN A 548 13.73 7.29 -14.71
C ASN A 548 13.66 7.05 -13.18
N GLY A 549 14.30 7.89 -12.39
CA GLY A 549 14.37 7.80 -10.93
C GLY A 549 15.56 6.99 -10.42
N ASP A 550 16.44 6.49 -11.28
CA ASP A 550 17.70 5.86 -10.88
C ASP A 550 18.76 6.90 -10.50
N ALA A 551 19.89 6.46 -9.94
CA ALA A 551 20.99 7.33 -9.57
C ALA A 551 22.35 6.80 -10.06
N ILE A 552 23.23 7.70 -10.48
CA ILE A 552 24.64 7.40 -10.77
C ILE A 552 25.52 7.99 -9.68
N ILE A 553 26.26 7.14 -8.97
CA ILE A 553 27.26 7.51 -7.97
C ILE A 553 28.62 7.51 -8.65
N ASN A 554 29.22 8.67 -8.85
CA ASN A 554 30.61 8.80 -9.28
C ASN A 554 31.52 8.75 -8.04
N PHE A 555 32.29 7.68 -7.90
CA PHE A 555 33.14 7.42 -6.74
C PHE A 555 34.63 7.48 -7.09
N ASN A 556 35.38 8.34 -6.41
CA ASN A 556 36.83 8.39 -6.45
C ASN A 556 37.44 7.66 -5.24
N PRO A 557 38.02 6.45 -5.45
CA PRO A 557 38.58 5.66 -4.37
C PRO A 557 39.87 6.24 -3.77
N ASN A 558 40.47 7.24 -4.42
CA ASN A 558 41.70 7.90 -3.96
C ASN A 558 41.44 9.28 -3.34
N LEU A 559 40.20 9.77 -3.36
CA LEU A 559 39.85 11.05 -2.75
C LEU A 559 39.66 10.87 -1.25
N THR A 560 40.63 11.32 -0.47
CA THR A 560 40.64 11.23 1.00
C THR A 560 40.37 12.55 1.70
N GLU A 561 39.94 13.55 0.94
CA GLU A 561 39.57 14.87 1.44
C GLU A 561 38.09 15.13 1.16
N GLY A 562 37.43 15.85 2.06
CA GLY A 562 36.04 16.26 2.01
C GLY A 562 35.82 17.55 2.79
N GLY A 563 34.56 17.88 3.07
CA GLY A 563 34.21 19.01 3.94
C GLY A 563 34.85 18.90 5.34
N LEU A 564 34.82 19.99 6.08
CA LEU A 564 35.46 20.11 7.39
C LEU A 564 34.73 19.28 8.45
N ASP A 565 35.51 18.66 9.33
CA ASP A 565 35.02 18.06 10.57
C ASP A 565 35.04 19.05 11.76
N GLU A 566 34.46 18.66 12.89
CA GLU A 566 34.41 19.45 14.13
C GLU A 566 35.80 19.82 14.67
N GLU A 567 36.86 19.15 14.22
CA GLU A 567 38.26 19.44 14.56
C GLU A 567 38.95 20.35 13.52
N GLY A 568 38.24 20.74 12.46
CA GLY A 568 38.74 21.58 11.38
C GLY A 568 39.58 20.85 10.33
N ASN A 569 39.56 19.51 10.31
CA ASN A 569 40.25 18.71 9.31
C ASN A 569 39.33 18.38 8.13
N SER A 570 39.89 18.28 6.92
CA SER A 570 39.16 17.82 5.72
C SER A 570 39.27 16.32 5.48
N TYR A 571 39.89 15.55 6.39
CA TYR A 571 40.13 14.13 6.16
C TYR A 571 38.83 13.33 6.12
N ARG A 572 38.62 12.61 5.01
CA ARG A 572 37.45 11.76 4.79
C ARG A 572 37.89 10.48 4.10
N PRO A 573 37.87 9.31 4.78
CA PRO A 573 38.17 8.04 4.13
C PRO A 573 37.27 7.79 2.91
N ALA A 574 37.81 7.10 1.90
CA ALA A 574 37.12 6.90 0.63
C ALA A 574 35.74 6.22 0.81
N GLU A 575 35.64 5.24 1.71
CA GLU A 575 34.36 4.58 2.04
C GLU A 575 33.31 5.54 2.61
N ILE A 576 33.72 6.58 3.37
CA ILE A 576 32.80 7.61 3.87
C ILE A 576 32.34 8.51 2.72
N GLY A 577 33.25 8.85 1.81
CA GLY A 577 32.90 9.56 0.58
C GLY A 577 31.91 8.78 -0.28
N LEU A 578 32.08 7.46 -0.41
CA LEU A 578 31.12 6.60 -1.10
C LEU A 578 29.77 6.55 -0.38
N ALA A 579 29.78 6.46 0.95
CA ALA A 579 28.57 6.43 1.74
C ALA A 579 27.75 7.72 1.62
N HIS A 580 28.41 8.88 1.63
CA HIS A 580 27.79 10.19 1.44
C HIS A 580 27.04 10.27 0.09
N GLU A 581 27.69 9.87 -1.00
CA GLU A 581 27.02 9.77 -2.31
C GLU A 581 25.91 8.71 -2.33
N GLY A 582 26.07 7.63 -1.57
CA GLY A 582 25.02 6.64 -1.37
C GLY A 582 23.75 7.24 -0.74
N PHE A 583 23.88 8.18 0.19
CA PHE A 583 22.72 8.88 0.77
C PHE A 583 22.06 9.81 -0.24
N HIS A 584 22.84 10.55 -1.03
CA HIS A 584 22.29 11.30 -2.17
C HIS A 584 21.53 10.40 -3.13
N ALA A 585 22.05 9.21 -3.45
CA ALA A 585 21.37 8.27 -4.33
C ALA A 585 20.03 7.83 -3.74
N LEU A 586 19.98 7.50 -2.44
CA LEU A 586 18.72 7.13 -1.78
C LEU A 586 17.70 8.29 -1.74
N ILE A 587 18.13 9.50 -1.39
CA ILE A 587 17.26 10.70 -1.40
C ILE A 587 16.73 10.93 -2.82
N ASN A 588 17.59 10.75 -3.83
CA ASN A 588 17.21 10.93 -5.22
C ASN A 588 16.21 9.89 -5.74
N MET A 589 16.42 8.62 -5.39
CA MET A 589 15.58 7.50 -5.82
C MET A 589 14.21 7.49 -5.14
N THR A 590 14.14 7.93 -3.88
CA THR A 590 12.90 7.92 -3.07
C THR A 590 12.14 9.24 -3.10
N GLY A 591 12.84 10.36 -3.36
CA GLY A 591 12.28 11.70 -3.30
C GLY A 591 12.05 12.24 -1.88
N ILE A 592 12.40 11.49 -0.82
CA ILE A 592 12.20 11.88 0.58
C ILE A 592 13.35 12.79 1.03
N GLY A 593 13.03 13.97 1.58
CA GLY A 593 14.04 14.89 2.12
C GLY A 593 14.63 15.84 1.08
N LYS A 594 13.87 16.13 0.02
CA LYS A 594 14.21 17.10 -1.05
C LYS A 594 13.57 18.48 -0.90
N ASN A 595 12.76 18.70 0.14
CA ASN A 595 11.97 19.92 0.25
C ASN A 595 12.82 21.06 0.81
N ASP A 596 13.29 21.92 -0.08
CA ASP A 596 13.87 23.21 0.29
C ASP A 596 12.73 24.10 0.80
N ASP A 597 12.70 24.38 2.10
CA ASP A 597 11.90 25.48 2.62
C ASP A 597 12.60 26.78 2.18
N ASP A 598 11.99 27.56 1.29
CA ASP A 598 12.54 28.83 0.78
C ASP A 598 12.85 29.83 1.92
N ASN A 599 12.29 29.60 3.12
CA ASN A 599 12.56 30.40 4.31
C ASN A 599 13.76 29.91 5.13
N LEU A 600 14.31 28.73 4.88
CA LEU A 600 15.47 28.22 5.61
C LEU A 600 16.74 28.32 4.76
N ILE A 601 17.72 29.05 5.28
CA ILE A 601 19.04 29.19 4.66
C ILE A 601 20.03 28.31 5.42
N PHE A 602 20.59 27.32 4.73
CA PHE A 602 21.64 26.44 5.25
C PHE A 602 23.01 27.00 4.87
N ILE A 603 23.72 27.60 5.82
CA ILE A 603 25.04 28.20 5.56
C ILE A 603 26.13 27.14 5.65
N ASP A 604 26.92 27.04 4.59
CA ASP A 604 27.99 26.05 4.43
C ASP A 604 29.14 26.26 5.42
N PRO A 605 29.43 25.27 6.29
CA PRO A 605 30.53 25.35 7.24
C PRO A 605 31.90 25.33 6.56
N ASP A 606 32.01 24.74 5.37
CA ASP A 606 33.29 24.55 4.69
C ASP A 606 33.87 25.86 4.14
N ASN A 607 33.04 26.91 4.07
CA ASN A 607 33.39 28.26 3.66
C ASN A 607 33.46 29.24 4.84
N ASN A 608 33.85 28.76 6.03
CA ASN A 608 33.88 29.53 7.29
C ASN A 608 32.52 30.17 7.63
N TYR A 609 31.42 29.49 7.30
CA TYR A 609 30.07 29.99 7.49
C TYR A 609 29.82 31.38 6.87
N GLN A 610 30.40 31.67 5.71
CA GLN A 610 30.06 32.87 4.95
C GLN A 610 28.59 32.82 4.52
N GLU A 611 27.80 33.83 4.88
CA GLU A 611 26.35 33.90 4.56
C GLU A 611 26.03 33.77 3.06
N SER A 612 26.97 34.09 2.17
CA SER A 612 26.81 33.93 0.72
C SER A 612 27.04 32.49 0.22
N ALA A 613 27.55 31.60 1.06
CA ALA A 613 27.79 30.20 0.74
C ALA A 613 26.68 29.34 1.35
N THR A 614 25.61 29.13 0.59
CA THR A 614 24.45 28.33 1.02
C THR A 614 24.51 26.92 0.43
N MET A 615 23.84 25.97 1.05
CA MET A 615 23.64 24.62 0.56
C MET A 615 22.16 24.23 0.55
N ASP A 616 21.83 23.23 -0.25
CA ASP A 616 20.47 22.70 -0.37
C ASP A 616 20.16 21.74 0.79
N VAL A 617 18.88 21.54 1.10
CA VAL A 617 18.45 20.64 2.20
C VAL A 617 18.94 19.21 2.00
N GLU A 618 19.10 18.78 0.74
CA GLU A 618 19.60 17.46 0.37
C GLU A 618 21.03 17.23 0.90
N GLU A 619 21.93 18.22 0.73
CA GLU A 619 23.30 18.16 1.24
C GLU A 619 23.32 18.15 2.77
N TYR A 620 22.45 18.93 3.42
CA TYR A 620 22.28 18.90 4.86
C TYR A 620 21.89 17.48 5.35
N ASN A 621 20.87 16.88 4.74
CA ASN A 621 20.40 15.55 5.09
C ASN A 621 21.50 14.49 4.86
N ALA A 622 22.23 14.55 3.75
CA ALA A 622 23.35 13.67 3.48
C ALA A 622 24.49 13.82 4.50
N ARG A 623 24.76 15.04 5.00
CA ARG A 623 25.76 15.29 6.08
C ARG A 623 25.33 14.71 7.42
N VAL A 624 24.06 14.86 7.80
CA VAL A 624 23.51 14.28 9.03
C VAL A 624 23.62 12.75 9.01
N LEU A 625 23.27 12.13 7.87
CA LEU A 625 23.38 10.69 7.69
C LEU A 625 24.84 10.21 7.63
N GLU A 626 25.74 10.99 7.01
CA GLU A 626 27.19 10.73 7.02
C GLU A 626 27.72 10.68 8.46
N ASN A 627 27.29 11.60 9.33
CA ASN A 627 27.73 11.64 10.73
C ASN A 627 27.39 10.38 11.52
N ALA A 628 26.28 9.71 11.21
CA ALA A 628 25.94 8.42 11.80
C ALA A 628 26.97 7.32 11.41
N ILE A 629 27.47 7.34 10.18
CA ILE A 629 28.52 6.42 9.72
C ILE A 629 29.89 6.82 10.28
N ARG A 630 30.21 8.12 10.35
CA ARG A 630 31.46 8.61 10.95
C ARG A 630 31.57 8.17 12.42
N GLN A 631 30.47 8.29 13.17
CA GLN A 631 30.41 7.90 14.57
C GLN A 631 30.72 6.41 14.78
N GLU A 632 30.09 5.50 14.03
CA GLU A 632 30.35 4.05 14.16
C GLU A 632 31.75 3.65 13.67
N GLN A 633 32.34 4.44 12.76
CA GLN A 633 33.70 4.24 12.25
C GLN A 633 34.77 4.84 13.18
N GLY A 634 34.38 5.55 14.25
CA GLY A 634 35.28 6.22 15.18
C GLY A 634 35.98 7.45 14.60
N LEU A 635 35.32 8.17 13.70
CA LEU A 635 35.80 9.39 13.06
C LEU A 635 35.13 10.63 13.66
N SER A 636 35.85 11.76 13.69
CA SER A 636 35.31 13.06 14.10
C SER A 636 34.17 13.48 13.17
N LEU A 637 33.09 14.04 13.72
CA LEU A 637 31.87 14.34 12.96
C LEU A 637 32.10 15.49 11.97
N ARG A 638 31.43 15.43 10.82
CA ARG A 638 31.39 16.51 9.83
C ARG A 638 30.65 17.70 10.43
N LEU A 639 31.14 18.91 10.18
CA LEU A 639 30.42 20.13 10.54
C LEU A 639 29.08 20.17 9.83
N LEU A 640 28.04 20.48 10.60
CA LEU A 640 26.70 20.76 10.09
C LEU A 640 26.56 22.25 9.75
N PRO A 641 25.76 22.57 8.73
CA PRO A 641 25.45 23.96 8.38
C PRO A 641 24.70 24.67 9.51
N LYS A 642 24.88 26.00 9.56
CA LYS A 642 24.02 26.86 10.37
C LYS A 642 22.71 27.05 9.64
N ILE A 643 21.60 26.91 10.36
CA ILE A 643 20.26 27.10 9.80
C ILE A 643 19.74 28.46 10.25
N ILE A 644 19.35 29.29 9.29
CA ILE A 644 18.76 30.61 9.52
C ILE A 644 17.35 30.65 8.95
N ASP A 645 16.39 31.16 9.73
CA ASP A 645 15.04 31.51 9.28
C ASP A 645 15.01 32.91 8.64
N ALA A 646 14.63 32.98 7.37
CA ALA A 646 14.53 34.20 6.57
C ALA A 646 13.17 34.90 6.66
N SER A 647 12.18 34.32 7.36
CA SER A 647 10.78 34.78 7.37
C SER A 647 10.44 35.94 8.33
N GLY A 648 11.35 36.35 9.24
CA GLY A 648 11.15 37.60 10.01
C GLY A 648 12.11 37.92 11.17
N SER A 649 12.86 39.03 11.00
CA SER A 649 13.56 39.87 12.01
C SER A 649 14.55 39.22 12.99
N GLU A 650 15.83 39.58 12.80
CA GLU A 650 17.04 39.09 13.51
C GLU A 650 17.21 37.57 13.41
N GLY A 651 17.95 37.12 12.40
CA GLY A 651 18.24 35.72 12.13
C GLY A 651 18.55 34.92 13.39
N ILE A 652 17.58 34.12 13.83
CA ILE A 652 17.72 33.24 14.97
C ILE A 652 18.49 32.02 14.46
N GLU A 653 19.67 31.78 15.02
CA GLU A 653 20.45 30.57 14.77
C GLU A 653 19.72 29.38 15.41
N ILE A 654 19.31 28.41 14.60
CA ILE A 654 18.68 27.17 15.07
C ILE A 654 19.80 26.17 15.38
N GLU A 655 19.87 25.70 16.62
CA GLU A 655 20.81 24.65 17.03
C GLU A 655 20.53 23.36 16.24
N PRO A 656 21.53 22.81 15.50
CA PRO A 656 21.37 21.53 14.85
C PRO A 656 21.23 20.44 15.93
N ASN A 657 20.11 19.73 15.94
CA ASN A 657 19.86 18.73 16.97
C ASN A 657 20.75 17.50 16.74
N ASN A 658 21.93 17.46 17.35
CA ASN A 658 22.99 16.46 17.15
C ASN A 658 22.67 15.01 17.58
N SER A 659 21.40 14.67 17.84
CA SER A 659 21.01 13.34 18.35
C SER A 659 19.90 12.63 17.57
N ASN A 660 19.44 13.23 16.47
CA ASN A 660 18.42 12.70 15.59
C ASN A 660 18.49 13.52 14.30
N GLY A 661 18.19 12.95 13.13
CA GLY A 661 17.77 13.77 11.98
C GLY A 661 16.39 14.39 12.23
N THR A 662 16.21 15.08 13.36
CA THR A 662 15.00 15.76 13.81
C THR A 662 15.23 17.25 13.74
N ILE A 663 14.39 17.93 12.97
CA ILE A 663 13.99 19.28 13.33
C ILE A 663 13.09 19.13 14.57
N THR A 664 13.54 19.66 15.69
CA THR A 664 12.65 20.00 16.80
C THR A 664 12.20 21.42 16.52
N ILE A 665 10.93 21.62 16.16
CA ILE A 665 10.31 22.93 16.24
C ILE A 665 10.37 23.36 17.73
N PRO A 666 10.74 24.61 18.06
CA PRO A 666 10.76 25.11 19.43
C PRO A 666 9.45 24.77 20.13
N GLU A 667 9.54 24.38 21.42
CA GLU A 667 8.40 24.04 22.29
C GLU A 667 7.10 24.68 21.80
N GLN A 668 6.21 23.89 21.19
CA GLN A 668 4.80 24.22 21.28
C GLN A 668 4.54 24.38 22.77
N LYS A 669 4.24 25.62 23.18
CA LYS A 669 3.49 25.86 24.41
C LYS A 669 2.44 24.78 24.46
N SER A 670 2.54 23.91 25.45
CA SER A 670 1.49 22.98 25.81
C SER A 670 0.16 23.71 25.69
N ILE A 671 -0.63 23.39 24.67
CA ILE A 671 -2.06 23.61 24.79
C ILE A 671 -2.47 22.60 25.84
N LYS A 672 -2.49 23.06 27.10
CA LYS A 672 -3.35 22.44 28.09
C LYS A 672 -4.74 22.47 27.48
N PHE A 673 -5.27 21.31 27.13
CA PHE A 673 -6.71 21.14 27.21
C PHE A 673 -7.06 21.36 28.68
N ASP A 674 -7.50 22.57 29.02
CA ASP A 674 -8.21 22.78 30.26
C ASP A 674 -9.36 21.78 30.24
N LYS A 675 -9.37 20.87 31.22
CA LYS A 675 -10.60 20.23 31.66
C LYS A 675 -11.46 21.34 32.27
N GLY A 676 -12.09 22.12 31.39
CA GLY A 676 -13.07 23.11 31.75
C GLY A 676 -14.38 22.39 32.04
N ASP A 677 -14.76 22.40 33.31
CA ASP A 677 -16.08 22.05 33.81
C ASP A 677 -17.18 22.60 32.90
N VAL A 678 -17.88 21.71 32.20
CA VAL A 678 -19.23 21.99 31.70
C VAL A 678 -20.20 21.30 32.64
N THR A 679 -20.51 21.98 33.74
CA THR A 679 -21.75 21.70 34.48
C THR A 679 -22.96 21.98 33.59
N PRO A 680 -23.97 21.10 33.57
CA PRO A 680 -25.18 21.30 32.78
C PRO A 680 -26.06 22.33 33.45
N LYS A 681 -26.51 23.35 32.71
CA LYS A 681 -27.65 24.18 33.11
C LYS A 681 -28.57 24.47 31.93
N ASN A 682 -29.71 23.79 32.03
CA ASN A 682 -31.07 24.08 31.56
C ASN A 682 -31.32 24.24 30.06
#